data_AF-A0A842HS20-F1
#
_entry.id   AF-A0A842HS20-F1
#
_cell.length_a   1.000
_cell.length_b   1.000
_cell.length_c   1.000
_cell.angle_alpha   90.00
_cell.angle_beta   90.00
_cell.angle_gamma   90.00
#
_symmetry.space_group_name_H-M   'P 1'
#
loop_
_entity.id
_entity.type
_entity.pdbx_description
1 polymer ?
#
loop_
_entity_poly.entity_id
_entity_poly.type
_entity_poly.pdbx_seq_one_letter_code
_entity_poly.pdbx_strand_id
1 'polypeptide(L)'
;MTVPANTQSQHNPNLARHVGHHDLALPGAGDLLHGTVLRPPDMRWNGHAYCGPVLQHIQVDPARHVPGVVDIVIRHNFVAVIASQPSQAAHARAQIQAQWRNAEPQRNAQLPNAGQSDATPPPAAPSTTLSYTWVNTPDDAPVWAIARHTSTGLTIWASTGRANQLRAEIASLCGLPAEQITLVANGLPGEGYDTAVDAALLAFGRGKPVRVQHDTTAAPTKITLELQADRTPASQYIERANIANARRPSVAALLCGVEHQYAGTIAQSNALYGIPVSQQSAGNAYSIGPANDTPTAASVFARESFFDELCALQNHDPVQARLDTITDPSGKALIESVAQQAGWFDQPQPGAGKGFACAQIIDNEQDPPQTVWSAWVAEVAVSGNAIDITRLTVGHTASSLASASDTDKIENQVRDTARGLLGAPDTFDQWADANANTAGALTLPEVSVVPQQSAVGTPLAWHPNAQLPAAAAIANAIYKATGTRIRQAPFSANSLLSSTETTENKRNKRWAYGLLGGIAAGAAGLVLTALPLRGAIAPVAVDTSIYSAAAIERGRLVALAGDCMVCHTAEGGIENTGGRALDTPFGTVYTTNITPDPKTGIGNWSYAAFERAMREGIHRDGRHLYPVFPYTAFAKISDADMQSLYAYLMTREPVSATPPKTELAFPYNARPLMAGWNTLFHKNEVYQPDPTQSTLWNRGAYLVQGAGHCTACHSPRNSMGAEKSGAENFLAGGFADGWEAPALNALSKAPIAWTEDTLFDYLRTGYSSVHGVASGPMGPVVQNLAQLPEADVRAMAHYLAAINPPPASAEPSALTAAKLEEASRSNVGVMTLPGEALFEGACAVCHDAREGPPLFGARPSLALNTNLHSDHPDNVIQVLMHGIDDPTGQGLGYMPGFKDSLNDAQIRELIEYMRARFAPGKPQWQGLDDKISSIRQMHGH
;
A
#
# COMPACT_ATOMS: atom_id res chain seq x y z
N MET A 1 -52.56 21.21 -3.46
CA MET A 1 -53.00 21.67 -2.14
C MET A 1 -51.89 22.52 -1.52
N THR A 2 -52.30 23.49 -0.71
CA THR A 2 -51.61 24.68 -0.19
C THR A 2 -50.55 24.45 0.91
N VAL A 3 -49.39 25.16 0.80
CA VAL A 3 -48.74 26.06 1.83
C VAL A 3 -48.03 25.38 3.05
N PRO A 4 -46.96 25.93 3.70
CA PRO A 4 -45.72 26.61 3.28
C PRO A 4 -44.46 26.28 4.17
N ALA A 5 -43.39 27.08 4.01
CA ALA A 5 -42.10 27.12 4.74
C ALA A 5 -42.13 27.67 6.18
N ASN A 6 -41.13 27.30 7.01
CA ASN A 6 -40.21 28.23 7.72
C ASN A 6 -39.24 27.48 8.66
N THR A 7 -37.95 27.85 8.67
CA THR A 7 -37.24 28.38 9.86
C THR A 7 -35.91 29.02 9.47
N GLN A 8 -35.71 30.23 10.01
CA GLN A 8 -34.66 31.22 9.76
C GLN A 8 -33.34 30.86 10.45
N SER A 9 -32.19 31.22 9.85
CA SER A 9 -30.94 31.48 10.59
C SER A 9 -30.66 32.98 10.63
N GLN A 10 -30.30 33.48 11.81
CA GLN A 10 -30.05 34.89 12.11
C GLN A 10 -28.60 35.27 11.75
N HIS A 11 -28.45 36.43 11.12
CA HIS A 11 -27.19 37.08 10.76
C HIS A 11 -26.43 37.64 11.98
N ASN A 12 -25.10 37.52 11.95
CA ASN A 12 -24.17 38.31 12.75
C ASN A 12 -23.60 39.46 11.87
N PRO A 13 -23.76 40.74 12.22
CA PRO A 13 -23.34 41.87 11.38
C PRO A 13 -22.01 42.44 11.89
N ASN A 14 -20.92 42.37 11.10
CA ASN A 14 -19.85 43.38 11.02
C ASN A 14 -18.67 42.90 10.14
N LEU A 15 -18.87 42.80 8.83
CA LEU A 15 -17.81 42.81 7.82
C LEU A 15 -18.41 43.27 6.48
N ALA A 16 -18.58 44.58 6.34
CA ALA A 16 -19.01 45.19 5.08
C ALA A 16 -17.83 45.95 4.45
N ARG A 17 -17.27 45.37 3.39
CA ARG A 17 -16.86 46.07 2.15
C ARG A 17 -16.64 45.04 1.02
N HIS A 18 -17.72 44.80 0.29
CA HIS A 18 -17.83 44.29 -1.09
C HIS A 18 -16.84 43.24 -1.64
N VAL A 19 -17.09 41.95 -1.35
CA VAL A 19 -16.96 40.81 -2.29
C VAL A 19 -18.05 39.80 -1.91
N GLY A 20 -18.79 39.25 -2.88
CA GLY A 20 -19.93 38.36 -2.62
C GLY A 20 -19.53 37.04 -1.94
N HIS A 21 -20.18 36.70 -0.83
CA HIS A 21 -19.92 35.48 -0.04
C HIS A 21 -20.12 34.14 -0.79
N HIS A 22 -20.69 34.15 -2.01
CA HIS A 22 -20.83 32.95 -2.83
C HIS A 22 -19.54 32.52 -3.56
N ASP A 23 -18.54 33.41 -3.66
CA ASP A 23 -17.32 33.13 -4.44
C ASP A 23 -16.24 32.35 -3.68
N LEU A 24 -16.32 32.20 -2.36
CA LEU A 24 -15.28 31.49 -1.58
C LEU A 24 -15.63 30.02 -1.29
N ALA A 25 -16.86 29.60 -1.61
CA ALA A 25 -17.30 28.21 -1.47
C ALA A 25 -16.56 27.30 -2.47
N LEU A 26 -16.32 26.05 -2.07
CA LEU A 26 -15.74 25.04 -2.97
C LEU A 26 -16.63 24.88 -4.22
N PRO A 27 -16.04 24.84 -5.42
CA PRO A 27 -16.80 24.61 -6.65
C PRO A 27 -17.56 23.27 -6.62
N GLY A 28 -18.78 23.24 -7.16
CA GLY A 28 -19.57 22.02 -7.29
C GLY A 28 -18.96 21.03 -8.30
N ALA A 29 -19.12 19.73 -8.05
CA ALA A 29 -18.50 18.66 -8.85
C ALA A 29 -18.86 18.71 -10.35
N GLY A 30 -20.03 19.24 -10.71
CA GLY A 30 -20.49 19.33 -12.11
C GLY A 30 -19.77 20.38 -12.97
N ASP A 31 -19.07 21.34 -12.37
CA ASP A 31 -18.37 22.43 -13.09
C ASP A 31 -16.83 22.27 -13.09
N LEU A 32 -16.32 21.20 -12.49
CA LEU A 32 -14.91 20.97 -12.26
C LEU A 32 -14.22 20.33 -13.47
N LEU A 33 -13.09 20.88 -13.91
CA LEU A 33 -12.17 20.23 -14.83
C LEU A 33 -11.07 19.51 -14.06
N HIS A 34 -10.48 18.50 -14.68
CA HIS A 34 -9.44 17.66 -14.08
C HIS A 34 -8.12 17.84 -14.82
N GLY A 35 -7.11 18.29 -14.08
CA GLY A 35 -5.75 18.49 -14.57
C GLY A 35 -4.80 17.38 -14.11
N THR A 36 -3.96 16.91 -15.02
CA THR A 36 -2.83 16.01 -14.70
C THR A 36 -1.55 16.52 -15.33
N VAL A 37 -0.44 16.44 -14.61
CA VAL A 37 0.86 16.92 -15.07
C VAL A 37 1.73 15.75 -15.53
N LEU A 38 2.45 15.90 -16.64
CA LEU A 38 3.49 14.99 -17.09
C LEU A 38 4.83 15.49 -16.54
N ARG A 39 5.39 14.78 -15.56
CA ARG A 39 6.68 15.14 -14.94
C ARG A 39 7.86 14.52 -15.71
N PRO A 40 9.04 15.17 -15.74
CA PRO A 40 10.28 14.58 -16.24
C PRO A 40 10.70 13.33 -15.40
N PRO A 41 11.37 12.33 -16.02
CA PRO A 41 11.67 11.04 -15.38
C PRO A 41 12.75 11.05 -14.28
N ASP A 42 13.43 12.17 -14.02
CA ASP A 42 14.37 12.36 -12.90
C ASP A 42 14.60 13.86 -12.64
N MET A 43 13.62 14.52 -12.03
CA MET A 43 13.73 15.94 -11.72
C MET A 43 14.82 16.15 -10.67
N ARG A 44 15.79 17.03 -10.92
CA ARG A 44 16.88 17.32 -9.98
C ARG A 44 17.03 18.81 -9.67
N TRP A 45 17.47 19.14 -8.46
CA TRP A 45 17.76 20.51 -8.01
C TRP A 45 19.04 20.54 -7.17
N ASN A 46 19.87 21.57 -7.31
CA ASN A 46 21.16 21.69 -6.60
C ASN A 46 21.16 22.73 -5.47
N GLY A 47 19.99 23.24 -5.07
CA GLY A 47 19.86 24.34 -4.12
C GLY A 47 19.74 25.72 -4.74
N HIS A 48 20.01 25.84 -6.04
CA HIS A 48 19.91 27.10 -6.78
C HIS A 48 19.10 26.98 -8.07
N ALA A 49 19.37 25.97 -8.89
CA ALA A 49 18.80 25.81 -10.22
C ALA A 49 18.31 24.39 -10.47
N TYR A 50 17.35 24.25 -11.39
CA TYR A 50 16.91 22.95 -11.89
C TYR A 50 18.01 22.31 -12.75
N CYS A 51 18.33 21.05 -12.46
CA CYS A 51 19.41 20.29 -13.13
C CYS A 51 18.90 18.97 -13.75
N GLY A 52 17.57 18.78 -13.82
CA GLY A 52 16.97 17.57 -14.38
C GLY A 52 16.86 17.60 -15.91
N PRO A 53 16.23 16.57 -16.51
CA PRO A 53 15.99 16.50 -17.94
C PRO A 53 15.20 17.70 -18.47
N VAL A 54 15.57 18.17 -19.65
CA VAL A 54 14.97 19.29 -20.37
C VAL A 54 14.20 18.77 -21.58
N LEU A 55 12.99 19.28 -21.81
CA LEU A 55 12.14 18.88 -22.92
C LEU A 55 12.76 19.33 -24.25
N GLN A 56 13.02 18.39 -25.17
CA GLN A 56 13.51 18.69 -26.51
C GLN A 56 12.41 18.67 -27.55
N HIS A 57 11.59 17.62 -27.50
CA HIS A 57 10.54 17.39 -28.47
C HIS A 57 9.33 16.79 -27.78
N ILE A 58 8.13 17.15 -28.23
CA ILE A 58 6.89 16.66 -27.67
C ILE A 58 5.86 16.45 -28.78
N GLN A 59 5.22 15.29 -28.77
CA GLN A 59 4.08 14.96 -29.62
C GLN A 59 2.84 14.85 -28.75
N VAL A 60 1.86 15.72 -29.03
CA VAL A 60 0.61 15.81 -28.25
C VAL A 60 -0.64 15.54 -29.08
N ASP A 61 -0.51 15.37 -30.39
CA ASP A 61 -1.68 15.20 -31.27
C ASP A 61 -2.55 14.00 -30.87
N PRO A 62 -1.99 12.81 -30.54
CA PRO A 62 -2.82 11.70 -30.04
C PRO A 62 -3.59 12.06 -28.76
N ALA A 63 -2.97 12.80 -27.85
CA ALA A 63 -3.59 13.25 -26.61
C ALA A 63 -4.74 14.25 -26.85
N ARG A 64 -4.64 15.12 -27.87
CA ARG A 64 -5.70 16.07 -28.23
C ARG A 64 -6.97 15.39 -28.74
N HIS A 65 -6.86 14.20 -29.31
CA HIS A 65 -8.00 13.45 -29.86
C HIS A 65 -8.73 12.60 -28.83
N VAL A 66 -8.23 12.53 -27.59
CA VAL A 66 -8.91 11.81 -26.51
C VAL A 66 -10.22 12.54 -26.16
N PRO A 67 -11.38 11.83 -26.16
CA PRO A 67 -12.66 12.44 -25.82
C PRO A 67 -12.64 13.11 -24.45
N GLY A 68 -13.14 14.35 -24.38
CA GLY A 68 -13.23 15.12 -23.13
C GLY A 68 -11.96 15.89 -22.77
N VAL A 69 -10.88 15.81 -23.54
CA VAL A 69 -9.73 16.72 -23.38
C VAL A 69 -10.14 18.14 -23.75
N VAL A 70 -9.88 19.07 -22.85
CA VAL A 70 -10.19 20.50 -22.99
C VAL A 70 -8.97 21.25 -23.52
N ASP A 71 -7.80 21.01 -22.94
CA ASP A 71 -6.57 21.72 -23.32
C ASP A 71 -5.31 20.95 -22.89
N ILE A 72 -4.17 21.27 -23.51
CA ILE A 72 -2.84 20.76 -23.15
C ILE A 72 -1.92 21.97 -22.96
N VAL A 73 -1.41 22.14 -21.74
CA VAL A 73 -0.56 23.26 -21.34
C VAL A 73 0.90 22.84 -21.45
N ILE A 74 1.68 23.58 -22.24
CA ILE A 74 3.13 23.39 -22.39
C ILE A 74 3.82 24.73 -22.11
N ARG A 75 4.66 24.78 -21.07
CA ARG A 75 5.47 25.95 -20.70
C ARG A 75 6.88 25.49 -20.35
N HIS A 76 7.85 25.72 -21.24
CA HIS A 76 9.22 25.24 -21.07
C HIS A 76 9.25 23.71 -20.82
N ASN A 77 9.61 23.25 -19.61
CA ASN A 77 9.61 21.82 -19.26
C ASN A 77 8.30 21.36 -18.59
N PHE A 78 7.35 22.28 -18.34
CA PHE A 78 6.06 21.96 -17.74
C PHE A 78 5.06 21.52 -18.81
N VAL A 79 4.52 20.32 -18.68
CA VAL A 79 3.54 19.73 -19.60
C VAL A 79 2.36 19.18 -18.80
N ALA A 80 1.13 19.53 -19.17
CA ALA A 80 -0.05 19.07 -18.46
C ALA A 80 -1.28 18.98 -19.38
N VAL A 81 -2.23 18.13 -18.99
CA VAL A 81 -3.48 17.91 -19.71
C VAL A 81 -4.65 18.31 -18.81
N ILE A 82 -5.66 18.96 -19.40
CA ILE A 82 -6.92 19.31 -18.76
C ILE A 82 -8.04 18.56 -19.49
N ALA A 83 -8.90 17.86 -18.76
CA ALA A 83 -10.06 17.16 -19.32
C ALA A 83 -11.31 17.32 -18.45
N SER A 84 -12.47 16.92 -19.00
CA SER A 84 -13.75 16.93 -18.28
C SER A 84 -13.86 15.85 -17.20
N GLN A 85 -13.07 14.77 -17.29
CA GLN A 85 -13.06 13.68 -16.29
C GLN A 85 -11.63 13.28 -15.93
N PRO A 86 -11.39 12.74 -14.72
CA PRO A 86 -10.06 12.29 -14.30
C PRO A 86 -9.47 11.20 -15.21
N SER A 87 -10.27 10.19 -15.57
CA SER A 87 -9.85 9.08 -16.42
C SER A 87 -9.43 9.53 -17.81
N GLN A 88 -10.13 10.54 -18.37
CA GLN A 88 -9.80 11.14 -19.66
C GLN A 88 -8.49 11.93 -19.60
N ALA A 89 -8.27 12.70 -18.54
CA ALA A 89 -7.01 13.42 -18.32
C ALA A 89 -5.83 12.44 -18.22
N ALA A 90 -5.98 11.37 -17.45
CA ALA A 90 -4.98 10.32 -17.30
C ALA A 90 -4.69 9.59 -18.63
N HIS A 91 -5.75 9.20 -19.36
CA HIS A 91 -5.60 8.56 -20.66
C HIS A 91 -4.89 9.46 -21.67
N ALA A 92 -5.27 10.74 -21.76
CA ALA A 92 -4.63 11.70 -22.63
C ALA A 92 -3.16 11.96 -22.26
N ARG A 93 -2.83 12.02 -20.95
CA ARG A 93 -1.44 12.12 -20.51
C ARG A 93 -0.60 10.94 -21.01
N ALA A 94 -1.13 9.72 -20.95
CA ALA A 94 -0.43 8.51 -21.39
C ALA A 94 -0.16 8.50 -22.91
N GLN A 95 -0.92 9.27 -23.69
CA GLN A 95 -0.73 9.42 -25.14
C GLN A 95 0.32 10.48 -25.52
N ILE A 96 0.83 11.27 -24.56
CA ILE A 96 1.88 12.27 -24.83
C ILE A 96 3.23 11.57 -24.94
N GLN A 97 3.90 11.77 -26.08
CA GLN A 97 5.27 11.30 -26.27
C GLN A 97 6.25 12.47 -26.12
N ALA A 98 6.92 12.53 -24.98
CA ALA A 98 7.91 13.56 -24.67
C ALA A 98 9.35 12.99 -24.74
N GLN A 99 10.21 13.65 -25.52
CA GLN A 99 11.63 13.36 -25.57
C GLN A 99 12.39 14.33 -24.67
N TRP A 100 13.02 13.77 -23.64
CA TRP A 100 13.81 14.50 -22.66
C TRP A 100 15.29 14.32 -22.95
N ARG A 101 16.07 15.41 -22.86
CA ARG A 101 17.53 15.36 -22.87
C ARG A 101 18.03 15.61 -21.46
N ASN A 102 18.89 14.70 -20.97
CA ASN A 102 19.57 14.92 -19.69
C ASN A 102 20.42 16.19 -19.78
N ALA A 103 20.33 17.05 -18.78
CA ALA A 103 21.24 18.18 -18.67
C ALA A 103 22.68 17.67 -18.54
N GLU A 104 23.65 18.32 -19.20
CA GLU A 104 25.06 18.03 -18.95
C GLU A 104 25.38 18.28 -17.46
N PRO A 105 26.23 17.45 -16.82
CA PRO A 105 26.63 17.70 -15.45
C PRO A 105 27.42 19.01 -15.41
N GLN A 106 26.77 20.10 -14.98
CA GLN A 106 27.49 21.32 -14.66
C GLN A 106 28.48 20.97 -13.54
N ARG A 107 29.79 21.16 -13.80
CA ARG A 107 30.81 21.08 -12.75
C ARG A 107 30.39 22.03 -11.64
N ASN A 108 30.23 21.48 -10.43
CA ASN A 108 29.92 22.19 -9.20
C ASN A 108 30.57 23.58 -9.19
N ALA A 109 29.77 24.62 -9.40
CA ALA A 109 30.20 25.97 -9.10
C ALA A 109 30.45 25.99 -7.59
N GLN A 110 31.72 26.16 -7.21
CA GLN A 110 32.13 26.24 -5.82
C GLN A 110 31.38 27.42 -5.21
N LEU A 111 30.45 27.14 -4.28
CA LEU A 111 29.69 28.16 -3.57
C LEU A 111 30.69 29.14 -2.93
N PRO A 112 30.45 30.46 -2.98
CA PRO A 112 31.26 31.39 -2.20
C PRO A 112 31.10 31.02 -0.72
N ASN A 113 32.20 30.56 -0.11
CA ASN A 113 32.25 30.27 1.32
C ASN A 113 31.80 31.52 2.08
N ALA A 114 30.65 31.45 2.74
CA ALA A 114 30.27 32.44 3.73
C ALA A 114 31.21 32.27 4.94
N GLY A 115 32.28 33.07 4.97
CA GLY A 115 33.13 33.28 6.14
C GLY A 115 34.06 32.13 6.51
N GLN A 116 35.12 31.91 5.73
CA GLN A 116 36.36 31.36 6.30
C GLN A 116 37.05 32.48 7.08
N SER A 117 37.03 32.41 8.41
CA SER A 117 38.01 33.17 9.21
C SER A 117 39.36 32.48 9.07
N ASP A 118 40.37 33.19 8.56
CA ASP A 118 41.79 32.80 8.55
C ASP A 118 42.35 32.73 9.98
N ALA A 119 41.87 31.77 10.77
CA ALA A 119 42.42 31.43 12.07
C ALA A 119 43.08 30.06 11.98
N THR A 120 44.38 30.01 12.25
CA THR A 120 45.16 28.78 12.39
C THR A 120 44.42 27.82 13.34
N PRO A 121 44.13 26.56 12.94
CA PRO A 121 43.35 25.67 13.78
C PRO A 121 44.15 25.36 15.05
N PRO A 122 43.57 25.52 16.25
CA PRO A 122 44.20 25.08 17.49
C PRO A 122 44.42 23.55 17.44
N PRO A 123 45.37 23.01 18.22
CA PRO A 123 45.61 21.57 18.28
C PRO A 123 44.31 20.83 18.55
N ALA A 124 44.02 19.81 17.74
CA ALA A 124 42.74 19.10 17.72
C ALA A 124 42.37 18.57 19.11
N ALA A 125 41.38 19.22 19.74
CA ALA A 125 40.66 18.61 20.84
C ALA A 125 40.02 17.30 20.35
N PRO A 126 39.83 16.29 21.21
CA PRO A 126 39.09 15.09 20.83
C PRO A 126 37.65 15.47 20.45
N SER A 127 37.38 15.50 19.13
CA SER A 127 36.06 15.76 18.57
C SER A 127 35.31 14.46 18.31
N THR A 128 33.98 14.55 18.33
CA THR A 128 33.07 13.44 17.99
C THR A 128 32.39 13.80 16.68
N THR A 129 32.47 12.89 15.70
CA THR A 129 31.79 13.03 14.41
C THR A 129 30.79 11.90 14.25
N LEU A 130 29.52 12.23 14.02
CA LEU A 130 28.43 11.28 13.84
C LEU A 130 27.60 11.61 12.61
N SER A 131 27.06 10.57 11.96
CA SER A 131 26.23 10.70 10.77
C SER A 131 24.80 10.28 11.04
N TYR A 132 23.86 11.08 10.54
CA TYR A 132 22.41 10.90 10.64
C TYR A 132 21.82 10.87 9.24
N THR A 133 20.81 10.01 9.04
CA THR A 133 20.12 9.84 7.76
C THR A 133 18.64 10.13 7.91
N TRP A 134 18.08 10.89 6.99
CA TRP A 134 16.64 11.06 6.82
C TRP A 134 16.24 10.51 5.45
N VAL A 135 15.35 9.52 5.45
CA VAL A 135 14.76 8.97 4.23
C VAL A 135 13.37 9.55 4.08
N ASN A 136 13.13 10.21 2.96
CA ASN A 136 11.82 10.72 2.62
C ASN A 136 11.12 9.76 1.66
N THR A 137 10.06 9.12 2.14
CA THR A 137 9.14 8.33 1.31
C THR A 137 7.96 9.22 0.91
N PRO A 138 7.50 9.21 -0.35
CA PRO A 138 6.28 9.91 -0.73
C PRO A 138 5.13 9.50 0.19
N ASP A 139 4.33 10.46 0.64
CA ASP A 139 3.10 10.19 1.38
C ASP A 139 2.04 9.69 0.38
N ASP A 140 1.40 8.55 0.67
CA ASP A 140 0.32 7.98 -0.15
C ASP A 140 -1.00 8.75 0.04
N ALA A 141 -1.09 9.66 1.02
CA ALA A 141 -2.28 10.48 1.23
C ALA A 141 -2.57 11.34 -0.02
N PRO A 142 -3.79 11.26 -0.59
CA PRO A 142 -4.08 11.95 -1.82
C PRO A 142 -4.18 13.47 -1.59
N VAL A 143 -3.17 14.19 -2.04
CA VAL A 143 -3.10 15.66 -1.97
C VAL A 143 -3.75 16.27 -3.22
N TRP A 144 -4.70 17.18 -3.01
CA TRP A 144 -5.38 17.91 -4.08
C TRP A 144 -5.34 19.41 -3.87
N ALA A 145 -5.36 20.14 -4.98
CA ALA A 145 -5.66 21.55 -5.00
C ALA A 145 -6.67 21.88 -6.09
N ILE A 146 -7.46 22.93 -5.86
CA ILE A 146 -8.39 23.47 -6.84
C ILE A 146 -8.04 24.93 -7.06
N ALA A 147 -8.04 25.37 -8.31
CA ALA A 147 -7.92 26.79 -8.63
C ALA A 147 -9.04 27.23 -9.57
N ARG A 148 -9.49 28.48 -9.42
CA ARG A 148 -10.47 29.11 -10.30
C ARG A 148 -10.02 30.51 -10.64
N HIS A 149 -9.91 30.79 -11.93
CA HIS A 149 -9.60 32.12 -12.44
C HIS A 149 -10.88 32.84 -12.87
N THR A 150 -11.03 34.08 -12.44
CA THR A 150 -12.16 34.97 -12.77
C THR A 150 -11.64 36.32 -13.23
N SER A 151 -12.52 37.21 -13.70
CA SER A 151 -12.14 38.58 -14.08
C SER A 151 -11.63 39.42 -12.90
N THR A 152 -11.91 39.02 -11.65
CA THR A 152 -11.52 39.72 -10.43
C THR A 152 -10.26 39.17 -9.78
N GLY A 153 -9.75 38.02 -10.23
CA GLY A 153 -8.56 37.38 -9.66
C GLY A 153 -8.60 35.86 -9.68
N LEU A 154 -7.65 35.25 -8.97
CA LEU A 154 -7.44 33.81 -8.86
C LEU A 154 -7.72 33.33 -7.43
N THR A 155 -8.66 32.40 -7.28
CA THR A 155 -8.96 31.74 -6.00
C THR A 155 -8.37 30.34 -5.99
N ILE A 156 -7.67 29.97 -4.93
CA ILE A 156 -7.02 28.66 -4.79
C ILE A 156 -7.42 28.03 -3.46
N TRP A 157 -7.89 26.79 -3.53
CA TRP A 157 -8.20 25.95 -2.38
C TRP A 157 -7.10 24.90 -2.24
N ALA A 158 -6.26 25.08 -1.21
CA ALA A 158 -5.16 24.19 -0.89
C ALA A 158 -4.78 24.34 0.59
N SER A 159 -4.22 23.27 1.18
CA SER A 159 -3.60 23.31 2.50
C SER A 159 -2.10 23.51 2.31
N THR A 160 -1.52 24.58 2.88
CA THR A 160 -0.08 24.81 2.81
C THR A 160 0.42 25.62 4.00
N GLY A 161 1.61 25.25 4.52
CA GLY A 161 2.35 26.07 5.49
C GLY A 161 3.15 27.23 4.87
N ARG A 162 3.03 27.46 3.56
CA ARG A 162 3.86 28.41 2.77
C ARG A 162 3.00 29.41 2.00
N ALA A 163 1.95 29.93 2.64
CA ALA A 163 0.91 30.69 1.97
C ALA A 163 1.42 31.97 1.29
N ASN A 164 2.34 32.72 1.89
CA ASN A 164 2.87 33.95 1.30
C ASN A 164 3.83 33.64 0.15
N GLN A 165 4.68 32.64 0.30
CA GLN A 165 5.54 32.18 -0.77
C GLN A 165 4.73 31.66 -1.97
N LEU A 166 3.70 30.85 -1.71
CA LEU A 166 2.78 30.34 -2.73
C LEU A 166 2.11 31.49 -3.50
N ARG A 167 1.63 32.50 -2.77
CA ARG A 167 0.99 33.68 -3.37
C ARG A 167 1.97 34.45 -4.27
N ALA A 168 3.20 34.68 -3.81
CA ALA A 168 4.22 35.39 -4.59
C ALA A 168 4.63 34.62 -5.86
N GLU A 169 4.78 33.31 -5.74
CA GLU A 169 5.18 32.45 -6.85
C GLU A 169 4.10 32.37 -7.93
N ILE A 170 2.83 32.25 -7.52
CA ILE A 170 1.69 32.26 -8.44
C ILE A 170 1.50 33.63 -9.09
N ALA A 171 1.66 34.73 -8.33
CA ALA A 171 1.64 36.08 -8.86
C ALA A 171 2.60 36.24 -10.04
N SER A 172 3.82 35.71 -9.89
CA SER A 172 4.82 35.70 -10.95
C SER A 172 4.46 34.83 -12.15
N LEU A 173 4.10 33.57 -11.90
CA LEU A 173 3.82 32.58 -12.94
C LEU A 173 2.59 32.94 -13.79
N CYS A 174 1.61 33.61 -13.18
CA CYS A 174 0.39 34.06 -13.82
C CYS A 174 0.45 35.53 -14.28
N GLY A 175 1.45 36.31 -13.85
CA GLY A 175 1.52 37.74 -14.14
C GLY A 175 0.39 38.55 -13.49
N LEU A 176 -0.05 38.15 -12.30
CA LEU A 176 -1.11 38.81 -11.53
C LEU A 176 -0.52 39.55 -10.32
N PRO A 177 -1.09 40.69 -9.90
CA PRO A 177 -0.78 41.29 -8.61
C PRO A 177 -1.14 40.34 -7.46
N ALA A 178 -0.33 40.31 -6.39
CA ALA A 178 -0.52 39.40 -5.26
C ALA A 178 -1.88 39.60 -4.57
N GLU A 179 -2.40 40.83 -4.55
CA GLU A 179 -3.72 41.17 -4.00
C GLU A 179 -4.90 40.53 -4.75
N GLN A 180 -4.70 40.08 -6.00
CA GLN A 180 -5.71 39.37 -6.79
C GLN A 180 -5.70 37.86 -6.56
N ILE A 181 -4.84 37.36 -5.67
CA ILE A 181 -4.70 35.93 -5.37
C ILE A 181 -5.23 35.64 -3.98
N THR A 182 -6.36 34.94 -3.93
CA THR A 182 -7.01 34.54 -2.69
C THR A 182 -6.73 33.07 -2.41
N LEU A 183 -6.08 32.78 -1.28
CA LEU A 183 -5.86 31.42 -0.77
C LEU A 183 -6.94 31.10 0.25
N VAL A 184 -7.58 29.94 0.12
CA VAL A 184 -8.65 29.48 1.01
C VAL A 184 -8.23 28.14 1.62
N ALA A 185 -7.91 28.16 2.92
CA ALA A 185 -7.61 26.96 3.69
C ALA A 185 -8.92 26.24 4.06
N ASN A 186 -9.14 25.03 3.54
CA ASN A 186 -10.43 24.32 3.61
C ASN A 186 -10.36 22.92 4.24
N GLY A 187 -9.32 22.62 5.01
CA GLY A 187 -9.17 21.30 5.64
C GLY A 187 -8.94 20.16 4.64
N LEU A 188 -8.41 20.47 3.45
CA LEU A 188 -7.95 19.46 2.49
C LEU A 188 -6.74 18.72 3.08
N PRO A 189 -6.61 17.39 2.86
CA PRO A 189 -5.53 16.60 3.42
C PRO A 189 -4.17 16.91 2.76
N GLY A 190 -3.11 16.88 3.56
CA GLY A 190 -1.71 16.97 3.12
C GLY A 190 -1.19 18.37 2.77
N GLU A 191 0.12 18.48 2.53
CA GLU A 191 0.81 19.71 2.10
C GLU A 191 0.71 19.85 0.57
N GLY A 192 -0.15 20.76 0.10
CA GLY A 192 -0.53 20.93 -1.30
C GLY A 192 0.22 22.00 -2.08
N TYR A 193 1.40 22.45 -1.63
CA TYR A 193 2.14 23.55 -2.25
C TYR A 193 2.34 23.38 -3.76
N ASP A 194 2.95 22.27 -4.20
CA ASP A 194 3.22 22.00 -5.62
C ASP A 194 1.94 21.87 -6.44
N THR A 195 0.97 21.13 -5.91
CA THR A 195 -0.33 20.88 -6.56
C THR A 195 -1.14 22.16 -6.71
N ALA A 196 -1.01 23.11 -5.77
CA ALA A 196 -1.66 24.41 -5.83
C ALA A 196 -1.12 25.28 -6.97
N VAL A 197 0.19 25.28 -7.19
CA VAL A 197 0.80 25.99 -8.33
C VAL A 197 0.40 25.33 -9.65
N ASP A 198 0.39 23.99 -9.71
CA ASP A 198 -0.08 23.29 -10.91
C ASP A 198 -1.54 23.66 -11.22
N ALA A 199 -2.44 23.60 -10.23
CA ALA A 199 -3.85 23.95 -10.41
C ALA A 199 -4.01 25.40 -10.85
N ALA A 200 -3.27 26.33 -10.25
CA ALA A 200 -3.26 27.74 -10.64
C ALA A 200 -2.86 27.92 -12.12
N LEU A 201 -1.78 27.27 -12.57
CA LEU A 201 -1.33 27.33 -13.97
C LEU A 201 -2.37 26.77 -14.95
N LEU A 202 -3.06 25.70 -14.60
CA LEU A 202 -4.07 25.08 -15.45
C LEU A 202 -5.39 25.84 -15.47
N ALA A 203 -5.78 26.46 -14.35
CA ALA A 203 -6.98 27.28 -14.27
C ALA A 203 -6.78 28.68 -14.86
N PHE A 204 -5.55 29.20 -14.90
CA PHE A 204 -5.27 30.57 -15.32
C PHE A 204 -5.70 30.83 -16.77
N GLY A 205 -6.53 31.86 -16.99
CA GLY A 205 -7.11 32.16 -18.31
C GLY A 205 -8.23 31.20 -18.74
N ARG A 206 -8.66 30.26 -17.90
CA ARG A 206 -9.76 29.33 -18.17
C ARG A 206 -10.97 29.73 -17.31
N GLY A 207 -12.15 29.76 -17.92
CA GLY A 207 -13.40 30.17 -17.25
C GLY A 207 -14.01 29.12 -16.32
N LYS A 208 -13.36 27.96 -16.14
CA LYS A 208 -13.82 26.86 -15.27
C LYS A 208 -12.77 26.51 -14.23
N PRO A 209 -13.17 26.09 -13.01
CA PRO A 209 -12.26 25.63 -11.98
C PRO A 209 -11.54 24.33 -12.40
N VAL A 210 -10.26 24.21 -12.06
CA VAL A 210 -9.45 23.02 -12.35
C VAL A 210 -8.96 22.41 -11.04
N ARG A 211 -9.20 21.10 -10.87
CA ARG A 211 -8.64 20.28 -9.79
C ARG A 211 -7.42 19.54 -10.30
N VAL A 212 -6.35 19.57 -9.53
CA VAL A 212 -5.14 18.77 -9.76
C VAL A 212 -4.91 17.86 -8.56
N GLN A 213 -4.48 16.63 -8.86
CA GLN A 213 -4.02 15.66 -7.88
C GLN A 213 -2.51 15.49 -8.02
N HIS A 214 -1.84 15.35 -6.89
CA HIS A 214 -0.41 15.04 -6.82
C HIS A 214 -0.10 13.67 -7.44
N ASP A 215 1.06 13.55 -8.10
CA ASP A 215 1.56 12.30 -8.70
C ASP A 215 2.48 11.59 -7.68
N THR A 216 2.07 10.43 -7.16
CA THR A 216 2.73 9.73 -6.03
C THR A 216 3.97 8.92 -6.44
N THR A 217 4.33 8.87 -7.73
CA THR A 217 5.38 7.97 -8.26
C THR A 217 6.82 8.46 -8.03
N ALA A 218 7.08 9.32 -7.04
CA ALA A 218 8.41 9.87 -6.80
C ALA A 218 9.34 8.86 -6.08
N ALA A 219 10.61 8.77 -6.48
CA ALA A 219 11.58 7.93 -5.78
C ALA A 219 11.92 8.51 -4.39
N PRO A 220 12.18 7.65 -3.37
CA PRO A 220 12.55 8.12 -2.04
C PRO A 220 13.86 8.92 -2.07
N THR A 221 13.90 10.01 -1.32
CA THR A 221 15.09 10.89 -1.25
C THR A 221 15.84 10.66 0.06
N LYS A 222 17.16 10.45 0.00
CA LYS A 222 18.01 10.24 1.17
C LYS A 222 18.86 11.48 1.48
N ILE A 223 18.63 12.07 2.65
CA ILE A 223 19.41 13.19 3.20
C ILE A 223 20.36 12.62 4.26
N THR A 224 21.65 12.92 4.13
CA THR A 224 22.66 12.53 5.11
C THR A 224 23.29 13.79 5.69
N LEU A 225 23.28 13.90 7.01
CA LEU A 225 23.95 14.96 7.77
C LEU A 225 25.07 14.36 8.61
N GLU A 226 26.23 14.98 8.59
CA GLU A 226 27.35 14.68 9.48
C GLU A 226 27.52 15.85 10.45
N LEU A 227 27.42 15.58 11.75
CA LEU A 227 27.68 16.55 12.80
C LEU A 227 29.01 16.26 13.49
N GLN A 228 29.77 17.33 13.73
CA GLN A 228 31.03 17.30 14.45
C GLN A 228 31.05 18.38 15.54
N ALA A 229 31.43 18.00 16.76
CA ALA A 229 31.66 18.94 17.87
C ALA A 229 32.75 18.41 18.80
N ASP A 230 33.26 19.27 19.68
CA ASP A 230 34.03 18.78 20.84
C ASP A 230 33.10 17.95 21.72
N ARG A 231 33.63 17.04 22.54
CA ARG A 231 32.84 16.09 23.36
C ARG A 231 31.87 16.75 24.37
N THR A 232 31.65 18.06 24.33
CA THR A 232 30.79 18.86 25.21
C THR A 232 29.58 19.43 24.46
N PRO A 233 28.36 19.36 25.00
CA PRO A 233 27.17 19.94 24.37
C PRO A 233 27.24 21.45 24.11
N ALA A 234 28.12 22.19 24.81
CA ALA A 234 28.28 23.65 24.73
C ALA A 234 29.32 24.12 23.68
N SER A 235 29.96 23.22 22.93
CA SER A 235 30.99 23.58 21.93
C SER A 235 30.41 23.88 20.55
N GLN A 236 31.12 24.66 19.74
CA GLN A 236 30.75 24.93 18.35
C GLN A 236 30.56 23.65 17.53
N TYR A 237 29.49 23.61 16.74
CA TYR A 237 29.15 22.49 15.86
C TYR A 237 29.56 22.76 14.41
N ILE A 238 29.97 21.73 13.70
CA ILE A 238 30.08 21.71 12.24
C ILE A 238 29.05 20.72 11.71
N GLU A 239 28.15 21.18 10.84
CA GLU A 239 27.12 20.36 10.21
C GLU A 239 27.42 20.26 8.71
N ARG A 240 27.65 19.06 8.18
CA ARG A 240 27.86 18.80 6.76
C ARG A 240 26.67 18.05 6.18
N ALA A 241 25.97 18.64 5.22
CA ALA A 241 24.84 18.02 4.53
C ALA A 241 25.21 17.59 3.10
N ASN A 242 24.71 16.43 2.66
CA ASN A 242 24.90 15.93 1.30
C ASN A 242 24.08 16.68 0.23
N ILE A 243 23.09 17.47 0.66
CA ILE A 243 22.24 18.31 -0.18
C ILE A 243 22.27 19.77 0.28
N ALA A 244 21.82 20.68 -0.57
CA ALA A 244 21.64 22.08 -0.20
C ALA A 244 20.54 22.25 0.85
N ASN A 245 20.85 22.99 1.93
CA ASN A 245 19.89 23.34 2.97
C ASN A 245 19.12 24.62 2.60
N ALA A 246 18.35 24.56 1.51
CA ALA A 246 17.54 25.66 1.01
C ALA A 246 16.12 25.19 0.72
N ARG A 247 15.12 26.05 0.92
CA ARG A 247 13.74 25.76 0.49
C ARG A 247 13.65 25.86 -1.03
N ARG A 248 13.02 24.87 -1.65
CA ARG A 248 12.86 24.82 -3.10
C ARG A 248 11.65 25.65 -3.54
N PRO A 249 11.72 26.36 -4.69
CA PRO A 249 10.52 26.80 -5.41
C PRO A 249 9.60 25.61 -5.76
N SER A 250 8.37 25.86 -6.19
CA SER A 250 7.47 24.82 -6.70
C SER A 250 8.07 24.06 -7.89
N VAL A 251 7.66 22.82 -8.12
CA VAL A 251 8.05 22.01 -9.29
C VAL A 251 7.66 22.77 -10.55
N ALA A 252 6.44 23.31 -10.57
CA ALA A 252 5.95 24.12 -11.67
C ALA A 252 6.86 25.31 -11.99
N ALA A 253 7.32 26.07 -10.98
CA ALA A 253 8.25 27.19 -11.19
C ALA A 253 9.61 26.75 -11.75
N LEU A 254 10.18 25.65 -11.24
CA LEU A 254 11.43 25.10 -11.77
C LEU A 254 11.26 24.63 -13.21
N LEU A 255 10.15 23.96 -13.54
CA LEU A 255 9.89 23.48 -14.88
C LEU A 255 9.56 24.63 -15.86
N CYS A 256 9.03 25.75 -15.36
CA CYS A 256 8.76 26.95 -16.15
C CYS A 256 9.98 27.89 -16.29
N GLY A 257 11.09 27.64 -15.58
CA GLY A 257 12.30 28.47 -15.64
C GLY A 257 12.22 29.79 -14.87
N VAL A 258 11.47 29.85 -13.76
CA VAL A 258 11.22 31.07 -12.97
C VAL A 258 11.86 30.99 -11.57
N GLU A 259 12.90 30.17 -11.41
CA GLU A 259 13.54 29.86 -10.12
C GLU A 259 14.26 31.04 -9.45
N HIS A 260 14.77 32.01 -10.22
CA HIS A 260 15.67 33.06 -9.73
C HIS A 260 14.98 34.19 -8.94
N GLN A 261 13.65 34.21 -8.87
CA GLN A 261 12.89 35.29 -8.22
C GLN A 261 12.45 34.98 -6.78
N TYR A 262 12.58 33.73 -6.31
CA TYR A 262 11.92 33.26 -5.07
C TYR A 262 12.86 32.52 -4.09
N ALA A 263 14.17 32.75 -4.19
CA ALA A 263 15.14 32.25 -3.22
C ALA A 263 15.02 33.01 -1.88
N GLY A 264 13.94 32.75 -1.14
CA GLY A 264 13.75 33.20 0.23
C GLY A 264 14.32 32.17 1.18
N THR A 265 15.43 32.49 1.85
CA THR A 265 16.02 31.64 2.88
C THR A 265 15.06 31.57 4.07
N ILE A 266 14.57 30.39 4.45
CA ILE A 266 14.38 30.17 5.89
C ILE A 266 15.77 30.16 6.47
N ALA A 267 16.11 31.22 7.19
CA ALA A 267 17.22 31.17 8.11
C ALA A 267 16.75 30.28 9.27
N GLN A 268 17.12 29.00 9.26
CA GLN A 268 17.33 28.34 10.54
C GLN A 268 18.29 29.26 11.32
N SER A 269 18.06 29.42 12.62
CA SER A 269 19.11 29.99 13.45
C SER A 269 20.39 29.19 13.16
N ASN A 270 21.45 29.86 12.70
CA ASN A 270 22.79 29.27 12.59
C ASN A 270 23.39 28.96 13.98
N ALA A 271 22.55 28.90 15.01
CA ALA A 271 22.91 28.55 16.36
C ALA A 271 21.91 27.54 16.93
N LEU A 272 22.42 26.46 17.51
CA LEU A 272 21.67 25.52 18.32
C LEU A 272 21.68 26.07 19.76
N TYR A 273 20.59 26.69 20.19
CA TYR A 273 20.48 27.29 21.54
C TYR A 273 21.53 28.38 21.83
N GLY A 274 21.92 29.16 20.83
CA GLY A 274 22.96 30.17 20.95
C GLY A 274 24.39 29.65 20.73
N ILE A 275 24.56 28.34 20.54
CA ILE A 275 25.84 27.74 20.16
C ILE A 275 26.01 27.83 18.65
N PRO A 276 27.06 28.48 18.12
CA PRO A 276 27.26 28.59 16.68
C PRO A 276 27.35 27.23 15.99
N VAL A 277 26.63 27.09 14.87
CA VAL A 277 26.66 25.93 13.97
C VAL A 277 27.21 26.39 12.62
N SER A 278 28.39 25.89 12.26
CA SER A 278 28.97 26.09 10.94
C SER A 278 28.37 25.08 9.97
N GLN A 279 27.49 25.54 9.08
CA GLN A 279 26.87 24.69 8.07
C GLN A 279 27.71 24.63 6.79
N GLN A 280 27.92 23.41 6.29
CA GLN A 280 28.57 23.13 5.02
C GLN A 280 27.63 22.23 4.21
N SER A 281 27.21 22.65 3.03
CA SER A 281 26.40 21.82 2.14
C SER A 281 27.15 21.46 0.87
N ALA A 282 27.11 20.20 0.46
CA ALA A 282 27.53 19.84 -0.88
C ALA A 282 26.54 20.43 -1.90
N GLY A 283 27.03 21.20 -2.87
CA GLY A 283 26.22 21.74 -3.99
C GLY A 283 25.78 20.68 -5.00
N ASN A 284 25.62 19.42 -4.59
CA ASN A 284 25.25 18.32 -5.46
C ASN A 284 23.76 18.38 -5.79
N ALA A 285 23.42 18.15 -7.06
CA ALA A 285 22.03 18.02 -7.48
C ALA A 285 21.39 16.78 -6.85
N TYR A 286 20.20 16.92 -6.29
CA TYR A 286 19.41 15.82 -5.71
C TYR A 286 18.05 15.71 -6.39
N SER A 287 17.49 14.51 -6.42
CA SER A 287 16.18 14.27 -7.02
C SER A 287 15.08 14.93 -6.19
N ILE A 288 14.12 15.56 -6.86
CA ILE A 288 13.02 16.31 -6.24
C ILE A 288 11.69 15.63 -6.58
N GLY A 289 10.86 15.43 -5.55
CA GLY A 289 9.46 15.00 -5.67
C GLY A 289 8.52 16.08 -5.15
N PRO A 290 7.19 15.93 -5.31
CA PRO A 290 6.26 17.04 -5.10
C PRO A 290 5.85 17.28 -3.62
N ALA A 291 6.61 16.76 -2.64
CA ALA A 291 6.33 16.91 -1.20
C ALA A 291 7.57 17.19 -0.32
N ASN A 292 8.71 17.63 -0.87
CA ASN A 292 9.98 17.63 -0.12
C ASN A 292 10.46 19.02 0.32
N ASP A 293 9.93 19.53 1.43
CA ASP A 293 10.61 20.51 2.29
C ASP A 293 11.08 19.81 3.61
N THR A 294 11.80 18.69 3.47
CA THR A 294 12.35 17.88 4.56
C THR A 294 13.77 18.20 5.08
N PRO A 295 14.60 19.09 4.47
CA PRO A 295 15.92 19.42 5.03
C PRO A 295 15.88 19.96 6.46
N THR A 296 14.88 20.79 6.78
CA THR A 296 14.70 21.36 8.12
C THR A 296 14.44 20.28 9.17
N ALA A 297 13.57 19.31 8.88
CA ALA A 297 13.28 18.19 9.77
C ALA A 297 14.51 17.29 9.95
N ALA A 298 15.24 17.00 8.86
CA ALA A 298 16.47 16.22 8.90
C ALA A 298 17.56 16.89 9.76
N SER A 299 17.74 18.21 9.63
CA SER A 299 18.66 19.00 10.47
C SER A 299 18.26 19.00 11.94
N VAL A 300 16.97 19.21 12.27
CA VAL A 300 16.50 19.16 13.67
C VAL A 300 16.71 17.77 14.26
N PHE A 301 16.34 16.71 13.52
CA PHE A 301 16.56 15.32 13.94
C PHE A 301 18.03 15.07 14.27
N ALA A 302 18.93 15.45 13.37
CA ALA A 302 20.36 15.21 13.52
C ALA A 302 20.96 16.01 14.69
N ARG A 303 20.65 17.32 14.81
CA ARG A 303 21.14 18.18 15.90
C ARG A 303 20.66 17.72 17.27
N GLU A 304 19.38 17.41 17.42
CA GLU A 304 18.79 17.05 18.71
C GLU A 304 19.21 15.65 19.17
N SER A 305 19.37 14.71 18.23
CA SER A 305 19.90 13.38 18.53
C SER A 305 21.38 13.46 18.90
N PHE A 306 22.16 14.28 18.19
CA PHE A 306 23.57 14.50 18.50
C PHE A 306 23.78 15.17 19.86
N PHE A 307 22.95 16.16 20.20
CA PHE A 307 22.98 16.80 21.51
C PHE A 307 22.69 15.80 22.64
N ASP A 308 21.70 14.93 22.49
CA ASP A 308 21.40 13.86 23.47
C ASP A 308 22.55 12.85 23.61
N GLU A 309 23.19 12.49 22.48
CA GLU A 309 24.37 11.62 22.49
C GLU A 309 25.55 12.24 23.26
N LEU A 310 25.81 13.54 23.07
CA LEU A 310 26.83 14.26 23.84
C LEU A 310 26.49 14.34 25.34
N CYS A 311 25.22 14.57 25.68
CA CYS A 311 24.78 14.56 27.08
C CYS A 311 24.97 13.17 27.71
N ALA A 312 24.62 12.10 26.99
CA ALA A 312 24.79 10.72 27.45
C ALA A 312 26.28 10.36 27.66
N LEU A 313 27.18 10.80 26.78
CA LEU A 313 28.63 10.60 26.93
C LEU A 313 29.20 11.27 28.19
N GLN A 314 28.59 12.37 28.64
CA GLN A 314 28.99 13.11 29.84
C GLN A 314 28.16 12.80 31.09
N ASN A 315 27.18 11.90 30.96
CA ASN A 315 26.22 11.60 32.02
C ASN A 315 25.47 12.85 32.54
N HIS A 316 25.16 13.78 31.64
CA HIS A 316 24.33 14.96 31.91
C HIS A 316 22.87 14.70 31.55
N ASP A 317 21.95 15.35 32.27
CA ASP A 317 20.53 15.35 31.91
C ASP A 317 20.30 16.25 30.67
N PRO A 318 19.67 15.73 29.61
CA PRO A 318 19.51 16.46 28.36
C PRO A 318 18.53 17.64 28.45
N VAL A 319 17.58 17.65 29.40
CA VAL A 319 16.65 18.77 29.62
C VAL A 319 17.38 19.88 30.37
N GLN A 320 18.07 19.55 31.47
CA GLN A 320 18.85 20.52 32.25
C GLN A 320 19.95 21.16 31.40
N ALA A 321 20.68 20.37 30.59
CA ALA A 321 21.71 20.90 29.70
C ALA A 321 21.15 21.94 28.70
N ARG A 322 19.91 21.77 28.23
CA ARG A 322 19.23 22.77 27.37
C ARG A 322 18.80 24.00 28.16
N LEU A 323 18.26 23.84 29.36
CA LEU A 323 17.88 24.96 30.24
C LEU A 323 19.06 25.84 30.64
N ASP A 324 20.24 25.23 30.80
CA ASP A 324 21.50 25.92 31.10
C ASP A 324 22.04 26.69 29.89
N THR A 325 21.75 26.21 28.67
CA THR A 325 22.29 26.75 27.42
C THR A 325 21.37 27.83 26.79
N ILE A 326 20.06 27.59 26.76
CA ILE A 326 19.08 28.48 26.13
C ILE A 326 19.05 29.82 26.88
N THR A 327 18.94 30.94 26.17
CA THR A 327 18.82 32.28 26.78
C THR A 327 17.44 32.91 26.58
N ASP A 328 16.65 32.41 25.61
CA ASP A 328 15.29 32.87 25.34
C ASP A 328 14.33 32.46 26.49
N PRO A 329 13.71 33.41 27.20
CA PRO A 329 12.78 33.11 28.29
C PRO A 329 11.56 32.29 27.84
N SER A 330 11.08 32.48 26.62
CA SER A 330 9.91 31.76 26.08
C SER A 330 10.25 30.30 25.81
N GLY A 331 11.45 30.05 25.27
CA GLY A 331 11.98 28.70 25.06
C GLY A 331 12.18 27.95 26.39
N LYS A 332 12.76 28.60 27.41
CA LYS A 332 12.92 27.99 28.74
C LYS A 332 11.58 27.61 29.37
N ALA A 333 10.64 28.56 29.42
CA ALA A 333 9.33 28.33 30.01
C ALA A 333 8.59 27.18 29.33
N LEU A 334 8.71 27.06 27.99
CA LEU A 334 8.13 25.94 27.26
C LEU A 334 8.75 24.60 27.66
N ILE A 335 10.07 24.51 27.70
CA ILE A 335 10.80 23.28 28.02
C ILE A 335 10.48 22.83 29.46
N GLU A 336 10.48 23.76 30.41
CA GLU A 336 10.11 23.48 31.81
C GLU A 336 8.68 22.94 31.89
N SER A 337 7.72 23.57 31.19
CA SER A 337 6.32 23.16 31.22
C SER A 337 6.10 21.77 30.60
N VAL A 338 6.72 21.50 29.45
CA VAL A 338 6.64 20.19 28.78
C VAL A 338 7.30 19.11 29.62
N ALA A 339 8.48 19.36 30.19
CA ALA A 339 9.18 18.40 31.03
C ALA A 339 8.41 18.11 32.34
N GLN A 340 7.80 19.12 32.95
CA GLN A 340 6.99 18.96 34.14
C GLN A 340 5.72 18.13 33.86
N GLN A 341 4.99 18.45 32.79
CA GLN A 341 3.76 17.72 32.43
C GLN A 341 4.02 16.28 31.99
N ALA A 342 5.17 16.02 31.36
CA ALA A 342 5.59 14.67 30.99
C ALA A 342 6.12 13.84 32.17
N GLY A 343 6.22 14.42 33.37
CA GLY A 343 6.86 13.75 34.51
C GLY A 343 8.30 13.34 34.20
N TRP A 344 9.08 14.22 33.57
CA TRP A 344 10.45 13.90 33.12
C TRP A 344 11.36 13.42 34.25
N PHE A 345 11.18 13.98 35.45
CA PHE A 345 11.99 13.67 36.64
C PHE A 345 11.42 12.53 37.51
N ASP A 346 10.34 11.87 37.06
CA ASP A 346 9.77 10.72 37.77
C ASP A 346 10.62 9.46 37.57
N GLN A 347 10.48 8.46 38.46
CA GLN A 347 11.22 7.21 38.32
C GLN A 347 10.80 6.43 37.06
N PRO A 348 11.75 5.92 36.27
CA PRO A 348 11.45 5.20 35.04
C PRO A 348 10.77 3.85 35.32
N GLN A 349 9.77 3.50 34.50
CA GLN A 349 9.18 2.16 34.53
C GLN A 349 10.13 1.14 33.86
N PRO A 350 10.21 -0.12 34.35
CA PRO A 350 11.04 -1.15 33.73
C PRO A 350 10.60 -1.44 32.28
N GLY A 351 11.54 -1.33 31.32
CA GLY A 351 11.26 -1.58 29.89
C GLY A 351 10.66 -0.38 29.13
N ALA A 352 10.54 0.78 29.76
CA ALA A 352 10.10 2.03 29.13
C ALA A 352 11.25 3.06 29.05
N GLY A 353 11.24 3.89 28.01
CA GLY A 353 12.20 4.97 27.80
C GLY A 353 11.50 6.31 27.56
N LYS A 354 12.03 7.39 28.15
CA LYS A 354 11.60 8.78 27.88
C LYS A 354 12.67 9.50 27.08
N GLY A 355 12.28 10.20 26.02
CA GLY A 355 13.18 10.99 25.18
C GLY A 355 12.68 12.40 25.00
N PHE A 356 13.60 13.36 25.02
CA PHE A 356 13.32 14.79 24.88
C PHE A 356 13.98 15.35 23.62
N ALA A 357 13.31 16.26 22.92
CA ALA A 357 13.89 17.12 21.89
C ALA A 357 13.13 18.45 21.78
N CYS A 358 13.80 19.50 21.31
CA CYS A 358 13.16 20.76 20.96
C CYS A 358 13.71 21.36 19.66
N ALA A 359 13.00 22.35 19.13
CA ALA A 359 13.39 23.09 17.93
C ALA A 359 13.11 24.58 18.11
N GLN A 360 14.03 25.38 17.62
CA GLN A 360 13.89 26.83 17.49
C GLN A 360 13.96 27.18 16.00
N ILE A 361 12.96 27.91 15.52
CA ILE A 361 12.88 28.35 14.13
C ILE A 361 12.50 29.83 14.05
N ILE A 362 12.90 30.47 12.96
CA ILE A 362 12.45 31.82 12.60
C ILE A 362 11.37 31.64 11.54
N ASP A 363 10.12 31.98 11.89
CA ASP A 363 9.01 32.00 10.97
C ASP A 363 9.02 33.32 10.18
N ASN A 364 9.43 33.23 8.92
CA ASN A 364 9.50 34.33 7.98
C ASN A 364 8.18 34.55 7.21
N GLU A 365 7.14 33.74 7.45
CA GLU A 365 5.81 33.98 6.86
C GLU A 365 5.09 35.14 7.55
N GLN A 366 5.50 35.52 8.76
CA GLN A 366 4.96 36.66 9.49
C GLN A 366 5.78 37.93 9.25
N ASP A 367 5.12 39.08 9.20
CA ASP A 367 5.77 40.40 9.17
C ASP A 367 5.44 41.19 10.45
N PRO A 368 6.39 41.44 11.36
CA PRO A 368 7.80 41.02 11.29
C PRO A 368 8.01 39.52 11.60
N PRO A 369 9.13 38.92 11.14
CA PRO A 369 9.45 37.51 11.42
C PRO A 369 9.42 37.19 12.92
N GLN A 370 8.89 36.01 13.27
CA GLN A 370 8.69 35.59 14.66
C GLN A 370 9.59 34.40 15.01
N THR A 371 10.12 34.38 16.24
CA THR A 371 10.81 33.19 16.76
C THR A 371 9.79 32.23 17.35
N VAL A 372 9.81 30.98 16.88
CA VAL A 372 8.86 29.95 17.29
C VAL A 372 9.62 28.75 17.86
N TRP A 373 9.13 28.24 18.99
CA TRP A 373 9.69 27.10 19.70
C TRP A 373 8.72 25.92 19.70
N SER A 374 9.29 24.72 19.66
CA SER A 374 8.57 23.46 19.87
C SER A 374 9.38 22.56 20.79
N ALA A 375 8.72 21.86 21.71
CA ALA A 375 9.36 20.91 22.63
C ALA A 375 8.50 19.63 22.77
N TRP A 376 9.16 18.48 22.78
CA TRP A 376 8.53 17.17 22.77
C TRP A 376 9.17 16.27 23.83
N VAL A 377 8.33 15.54 24.55
CA VAL A 377 8.70 14.33 25.29
C VAL A 377 7.92 13.15 24.71
N ALA A 378 8.66 12.11 24.30
CA ALA A 378 8.09 10.84 23.88
C ALA A 378 8.39 9.76 24.92
N GLU A 379 7.37 8.98 25.27
CA GLU A 379 7.50 7.78 26.08
C GLU A 379 7.28 6.55 25.20
N VAL A 380 8.20 5.59 25.24
CA VAL A 380 8.13 4.35 24.46
C VAL A 380 8.27 3.14 25.36
N ALA A 381 7.54 2.08 25.02
CA ALA A 381 7.71 0.74 25.57
C ALA A 381 8.23 -0.18 24.46
N VAL A 382 9.17 -1.07 24.80
CA VAL A 382 9.75 -2.00 23.83
C VAL A 382 9.46 -3.44 24.27
N SER A 383 8.83 -4.21 23.38
CA SER A 383 8.52 -5.62 23.59
C SER A 383 9.01 -6.44 22.40
N GLY A 384 10.11 -7.17 22.57
CA GLY A 384 10.77 -7.88 21.47
C GLY A 384 11.28 -6.91 20.40
N ASN A 385 10.74 -7.01 19.18
CA ASN A 385 11.07 -6.13 18.05
C ASN A 385 10.03 -5.02 17.80
N ALA A 386 9.00 -4.92 18.63
CA ALA A 386 7.96 -3.90 18.52
C ALA A 386 8.26 -2.70 19.42
N ILE A 387 8.04 -1.50 18.88
CA ILE A 387 8.17 -0.22 19.60
C ILE A 387 6.77 0.38 19.67
N ASP A 388 6.25 0.53 20.88
CA ASP A 388 4.98 1.19 21.14
C ASP A 388 5.24 2.56 21.77
N ILE A 389 4.70 3.62 21.16
CA ILE A 389 4.66 4.94 21.80
C ILE A 389 3.48 4.93 22.77
N THR A 390 3.75 5.09 24.06
CA THR A 390 2.73 5.04 25.11
C THR A 390 2.15 6.42 25.42
N ARG A 391 2.99 7.46 25.37
CA ARG A 391 2.60 8.84 25.66
C ARG A 391 3.43 9.86 24.89
N LEU A 392 2.79 10.94 24.46
CA LEU A 392 3.41 12.12 23.84
C LEU A 392 3.01 13.38 24.61
N THR A 393 3.99 14.16 25.06
CA THR A 393 3.75 15.50 25.62
C THR A 393 4.41 16.53 24.71
N VAL A 394 3.60 17.44 24.16
CA VAL A 394 4.05 18.39 23.14
C VAL A 394 3.66 19.80 23.52
N GLY A 395 4.60 20.73 23.38
CA GLY A 395 4.35 22.16 23.58
C GLY A 395 4.92 23.02 22.46
N HIS A 396 4.31 24.18 22.25
CA HIS A 396 4.69 25.12 21.20
C HIS A 396 4.43 26.58 21.62
N THR A 397 5.28 27.54 21.23
CA THR A 397 5.17 28.96 21.64
C THR A 397 4.30 29.84 20.74
N ALA A 398 3.77 29.35 19.61
CA ALA A 398 2.78 30.15 18.86
C ALA A 398 1.51 30.34 19.72
N SER A 399 0.99 31.57 19.74
CA SER A 399 0.16 32.06 20.83
C SER A 399 -1.32 31.60 20.77
N SER A 400 -1.64 30.57 21.55
CA SER A 400 -2.98 30.10 21.98
C SER A 400 -3.82 29.24 21.02
N LEU A 401 -4.39 28.18 21.60
CA LEU A 401 -5.38 27.26 21.01
C LEU A 401 -6.78 27.92 20.98
N ALA A 402 -7.41 27.98 19.81
CA ALA A 402 -8.82 28.38 19.69
C ALA A 402 -9.74 27.16 19.84
N SER A 403 -10.50 27.08 20.94
CA SER A 403 -11.59 26.10 21.17
C SER A 403 -11.21 24.61 21.31
N ALA A 404 -12.05 23.86 22.03
CA ALA A 404 -11.87 22.42 22.27
C ALA A 404 -11.90 21.57 20.98
N SER A 405 -12.54 22.04 19.90
CA SER A 405 -12.59 21.30 18.62
C SER A 405 -11.28 21.33 17.82
N ASP A 406 -10.36 22.22 18.17
CA ASP A 406 -9.04 22.29 17.51
C ASP A 406 -7.98 21.48 18.26
N THR A 407 -8.19 21.19 19.56
CA THR A 407 -7.33 20.28 20.34
C THR A 407 -7.34 18.86 19.77
N ASP A 408 -8.51 18.28 19.49
CA ASP A 408 -8.62 16.93 18.91
C ASP A 408 -7.90 16.82 17.55
N LYS A 409 -7.99 17.86 16.71
CA LYS A 409 -7.30 17.91 15.41
C LYS A 409 -5.78 17.93 15.59
N ILE A 410 -5.29 18.71 16.55
CA ILE A 410 -3.86 18.83 16.84
C ILE A 410 -3.32 17.53 17.43
N GLU A 411 -4.06 16.91 18.34
CA GLU A 411 -3.69 15.60 18.89
C GLU A 411 -3.64 14.52 17.81
N ASN A 412 -4.61 14.51 16.90
CA ASN A 412 -4.59 13.62 15.74
C ASN A 412 -3.38 13.90 14.84
N GLN A 413 -3.08 15.16 14.55
CA GLN A 413 -1.93 15.55 13.74
C GLN A 413 -0.59 15.16 14.41
N VAL A 414 -0.46 15.33 15.73
CA VAL A 414 0.70 14.88 16.51
C VAL A 414 0.85 13.36 16.46
N ARG A 415 -0.27 12.63 16.58
CA ARG A 415 -0.30 11.17 16.48
C ARG A 415 0.10 10.71 15.09
N ASP A 416 -0.42 11.33 14.04
CA ASP A 416 -0.11 10.99 12.65
C ASP A 416 1.37 11.23 12.34
N THR A 417 1.95 12.34 12.81
CA THR A 417 3.39 12.59 12.73
C THR A 417 4.20 11.48 13.42
N ALA A 418 3.84 11.12 14.65
CA ALA A 418 4.55 10.09 15.41
C ALA A 418 4.44 8.71 14.73
N ARG A 419 3.27 8.37 14.18
CA ARG A 419 3.08 7.14 13.39
C ARG A 419 3.90 7.15 12.10
N GLY A 420 3.97 8.27 11.38
CA GLY A 420 4.79 8.36 10.16
C GLY A 420 6.29 8.18 10.44
N LEU A 421 6.73 8.50 11.66
CA LEU A 421 8.13 8.36 12.10
C LEU A 421 8.48 6.98 12.62
N LEU A 422 7.54 6.26 13.23
CA LEU A 422 7.63 4.83 13.41
C LEU A 422 7.40 4.23 12.03
N GLY A 423 8.45 4.15 11.20
CA GLY A 423 8.33 3.79 9.80
C GLY A 423 7.31 2.69 9.67
N ALA A 424 6.19 2.99 8.98
CA ALA A 424 5.23 1.95 8.65
C ALA A 424 6.12 0.85 8.12
N PRO A 425 6.18 -0.32 8.77
CA PRO A 425 6.95 -1.37 8.14
C PRO A 425 6.29 -1.47 6.78
N ASP A 426 7.10 -1.51 5.73
CA ASP A 426 6.65 -1.97 4.42
C ASP A 426 6.14 -3.40 4.68
N THR A 427 4.93 -3.49 5.23
CA THR A 427 4.38 -4.73 5.67
C THR A 427 3.75 -5.30 4.43
N PHE A 428 4.11 -6.54 4.17
CA PHE A 428 3.50 -7.37 3.14
C PHE A 428 1.97 -7.46 3.28
N ASP A 429 1.35 -6.93 4.34
CA ASP A 429 -0.08 -6.99 4.61
C ASP A 429 -0.80 -5.63 4.48
N GLN A 430 -0.17 -4.60 3.89
CA GLN A 430 -0.86 -3.34 3.55
C GLN A 430 -1.76 -3.50 2.32
N TRP A 431 -2.93 -2.88 2.35
CA TRP A 431 -3.90 -2.85 1.25
C TRP A 431 -3.98 -1.43 0.70
N ALA A 432 -3.66 -1.25 -0.60
CA ALA A 432 -3.39 0.06 -1.20
C ALA A 432 -4.59 1.03 -1.18
N ASP A 433 -5.82 0.53 -1.03
CA ASP A 433 -7.04 1.37 -0.91
C ASP A 433 -7.56 1.53 0.53
N ALA A 434 -6.98 0.81 1.51
CA ALA A 434 -7.40 0.90 2.91
C ALA A 434 -6.78 2.10 3.66
N ASN A 435 -5.86 2.83 3.04
CA ASN A 435 -5.15 3.95 3.66
C ASN A 435 -5.75 5.32 3.31
N ALA A 436 -6.98 5.52 3.75
CA ALA A 436 -7.26 6.66 4.62
C ALA A 436 -7.46 6.09 6.04
N ASN A 437 -6.37 6.00 6.82
CA ASN A 437 -6.32 5.54 8.23
C ASN A 437 -6.36 4.03 8.52
N THR A 438 -5.52 3.19 7.90
CA THR A 438 -5.16 1.88 8.50
C THR A 438 -3.71 1.84 8.98
N ALA A 439 -3.40 2.67 9.98
CA ALA A 439 -2.48 2.18 11.00
C ALA A 439 -3.25 1.12 11.80
N GLY A 440 -2.72 -0.11 11.87
CA GLY A 440 -3.30 -1.18 12.68
C GLY A 440 -3.54 -0.73 14.11
N ALA A 441 -4.37 -1.48 14.84
CA ALA A 441 -4.74 -1.24 16.24
C ALA A 441 -3.51 -1.30 17.18
N LEU A 442 -2.63 -0.31 17.08
CA LEU A 442 -1.76 0.15 18.15
C LEU A 442 -2.67 0.94 19.08
N THR A 443 -2.61 0.63 20.38
CA THR A 443 -3.20 1.47 21.42
C THR A 443 -2.85 2.92 21.14
N LEU A 444 -3.86 3.78 20.94
CA LEU A 444 -3.65 5.18 20.63
C LEU A 444 -2.79 5.79 21.75
N PRO A 445 -1.64 6.42 21.45
CA PRO A 445 -0.84 7.05 22.48
C PRO A 445 -1.66 8.16 23.14
N GLU A 446 -1.53 8.28 24.46
CA GLU A 446 -2.06 9.42 25.18
C GLU A 446 -1.28 10.67 24.72
N VAL A 447 -1.98 11.67 24.18
CA VAL A 447 -1.36 12.92 23.73
C VAL A 447 -1.78 14.04 24.68
N SER A 448 -0.80 14.77 25.23
CA SER A 448 -1.02 15.96 26.04
C SER A 448 -0.39 17.17 25.35
N VAL A 449 -1.23 18.12 24.93
CA VAL A 449 -0.79 19.39 24.34
C VAL A 449 -0.72 20.46 25.43
N VAL A 450 0.46 21.04 25.64
CA VAL A 450 0.73 22.03 26.69
C VAL A 450 0.37 23.44 26.19
N PRO A 451 -0.68 24.11 26.73
CA PRO A 451 -1.06 25.46 26.29
C PRO A 451 -0.23 26.56 26.97
N GLN A 452 0.15 27.60 26.20
CA GLN A 452 0.65 28.87 26.73
C GLN A 452 -0.46 29.94 26.65
N GLN A 453 -0.76 30.65 27.75
CA GLN A 453 -1.76 31.73 27.78
C GLN A 453 -1.24 33.00 27.07
N SER A 454 -2.06 33.66 26.24
CA SER A 454 -1.75 34.95 25.59
C SER A 454 -2.70 36.07 26.03
N ALA A 455 -2.20 37.30 26.11
CA ALA A 455 -2.86 38.47 26.71
C ALA A 455 -3.60 39.41 25.73
N VAL A 456 -3.78 39.06 24.43
CA VAL A 456 -4.42 39.97 23.46
C VAL A 456 -5.31 39.19 22.48
N GLY A 457 -6.62 39.44 22.50
CA GLY A 457 -7.67 38.61 21.91
C GLY A 457 -7.77 38.58 20.38
N THR A 458 -6.92 37.79 19.71
CA THR A 458 -7.13 37.34 18.32
C THR A 458 -6.86 35.81 18.22
N PRO A 459 -7.66 35.00 17.51
CA PRO A 459 -7.46 33.54 17.45
C PRO A 459 -6.29 33.13 16.53
N LEU A 460 -5.50 32.12 16.91
CA LEU A 460 -4.32 31.61 16.18
C LEU A 460 -4.38 30.08 15.95
N ALA A 461 -3.67 29.59 14.92
CA ALA A 461 -3.69 28.22 14.42
C ALA A 461 -2.38 27.45 14.67
N TRP A 462 -2.44 26.11 14.74
CA TRP A 462 -1.28 25.21 14.87
C TRP A 462 -0.33 25.31 13.67
N HIS A 463 0.98 25.35 13.93
CA HIS A 463 2.00 25.53 12.90
C HIS A 463 2.70 24.19 12.56
N PRO A 464 2.90 23.80 11.28
CA PRO A 464 3.57 22.56 10.89
C PRO A 464 4.94 22.33 11.55
N ASN A 465 5.72 23.40 11.71
CA ASN A 465 7.01 23.39 12.40
C ASN A 465 6.96 22.91 13.88
N ALA A 466 5.79 22.85 14.50
CA ALA A 466 5.63 22.23 15.82
C ALA A 466 6.03 20.75 15.81
N GLN A 467 6.03 20.08 14.67
CA GLN A 467 6.34 18.65 14.51
C GLN A 467 7.84 18.33 14.42
N LEU A 468 8.70 19.33 14.19
CA LEU A 468 10.12 19.13 13.88
C LEU A 468 10.90 18.30 14.92
N PRO A 469 10.69 18.45 16.25
CA PRO A 469 11.44 17.67 17.25
C PRO A 469 11.04 16.20 17.36
N ALA A 470 9.91 15.79 16.78
CA ALA A 470 9.27 14.50 17.03
C ALA A 470 10.22 13.31 16.79
N ALA A 471 10.95 13.31 15.67
CA ALA A 471 11.86 12.22 15.31
C ALA A 471 12.98 12.05 16.36
N ALA A 472 13.60 13.14 16.79
CA ALA A 472 14.67 13.07 17.79
C ALA A 472 14.14 12.66 19.16
N ALA A 473 12.98 13.17 19.58
CA ALA A 473 12.37 12.77 20.85
C ALA A 473 12.10 11.26 20.90
N ILE A 474 11.53 10.69 19.81
CA ILE A 474 11.27 9.25 19.70
C ILE A 474 12.58 8.44 19.65
N ALA A 475 13.57 8.85 18.85
CA ALA A 475 14.86 8.16 18.77
C ALA A 475 15.60 8.15 20.13
N ASN A 476 15.56 9.26 20.86
CA ASN A 476 16.12 9.39 22.19
C ASN A 476 15.39 8.48 23.20
N ALA A 477 14.06 8.38 23.10
CA ALA A 477 13.25 7.49 23.93
C ALA A 477 13.59 6.01 23.68
N ILE A 478 13.73 5.62 22.41
CA ILE A 478 14.11 4.25 22.01
C ILE A 478 15.50 3.90 22.56
N TYR A 479 16.46 4.82 22.48
CA TYR A 479 17.77 4.59 23.08
C TYR A 479 17.69 4.40 24.59
N LYS A 480 16.89 5.21 25.30
CA LYS A 480 16.74 5.05 26.75
C LYS A 480 16.07 3.72 27.12
N ALA A 481 15.17 3.21 26.29
CA ALA A 481 14.52 1.92 26.49
C ALA A 481 15.43 0.71 26.14
N THR A 482 16.26 0.83 25.10
CA THR A 482 16.97 -0.33 24.49
C THR A 482 18.48 -0.31 24.65
N GLY A 483 19.08 0.86 24.91
CA GLY A 483 20.52 1.10 24.82
C GLY A 483 21.06 1.27 23.40
N THR A 484 20.21 1.12 22.37
CA THR A 484 20.58 1.19 20.95
C THR A 484 20.29 2.57 20.36
N ARG A 485 21.29 3.20 19.75
CA ARG A 485 21.14 4.50 19.06
C ARG A 485 20.67 4.31 17.63
N ILE A 486 19.49 4.83 17.30
CA ILE A 486 18.98 4.86 15.92
C ILE A 486 19.30 6.22 15.30
N ARG A 487 20.09 6.23 14.23
CA ARG A 487 20.53 7.45 13.52
C ARG A 487 19.89 7.62 12.14
N GLN A 488 18.89 6.79 11.80
CA GLN A 488 18.14 6.87 10.56
C GLN A 488 16.64 6.97 10.86
N ALA A 489 15.96 7.99 10.30
CA ALA A 489 14.51 8.11 10.30
C ALA A 489 13.93 7.88 8.88
N PRO A 490 12.73 7.29 8.75
CA PRO A 490 11.85 6.79 9.82
C PRO A 490 12.33 5.45 10.43
N PHE A 491 11.84 5.14 11.64
CA PHE A 491 12.29 4.04 12.50
C PHE A 491 11.56 2.73 12.16
N SER A 492 12.16 1.85 11.36
CA SER A 492 11.58 0.54 11.02
C SER A 492 12.05 -0.57 11.96
N ALA A 493 11.30 -1.67 12.07
CA ALA A 493 11.74 -2.86 12.82
C ALA A 493 13.11 -3.40 12.36
N ASN A 494 13.46 -3.21 11.08
CA ASN A 494 14.77 -3.57 10.53
C ASN A 494 15.92 -2.69 11.05
N SER A 495 15.63 -1.45 11.48
CA SER A 495 16.66 -0.55 12.03
C SER A 495 17.18 -1.00 13.40
N LEU A 496 16.38 -1.75 14.17
CA LEU A 496 16.82 -2.41 15.41
C LEU A 496 17.79 -3.57 15.16
N LEU A 497 17.63 -4.29 14.04
CA LEU A 497 18.44 -5.46 13.69
C LEU A 497 19.82 -5.09 13.12
N SER A 498 19.96 -3.93 12.49
CA SER A 498 21.24 -3.48 11.89
C SER A 498 22.33 -3.06 12.89
N SER A 499 22.01 -3.01 14.19
CA SER A 499 22.92 -2.51 15.24
C SER A 499 23.24 -3.54 16.34
N THR A 500 22.68 -4.75 16.26
CA THR A 500 23.11 -5.84 17.13
C THR A 500 24.39 -6.46 16.58
N GLU A 501 25.54 -6.00 17.06
CA GLU A 501 26.72 -6.87 17.11
C GLU A 501 26.30 -8.14 17.85
N THR A 502 26.54 -9.28 17.21
CA THR A 502 26.30 -10.62 17.73
C THR A 502 27.00 -10.79 19.09
N THR A 503 26.25 -10.66 20.18
CA THR A 503 26.69 -11.21 21.47
C THR A 503 26.65 -12.73 21.37
N GLU A 504 27.81 -13.33 21.10
CA GLU A 504 28.05 -14.75 21.25
C GLU A 504 27.66 -15.20 22.65
N ASN A 505 26.59 -15.99 22.72
CA ASN A 505 26.11 -16.56 23.96
C ASN A 505 27.04 -17.72 24.35
N LYS A 506 27.96 -17.49 25.30
CA LYS A 506 28.83 -18.54 25.87
C LYS A 506 27.99 -19.58 26.59
N ARG A 507 27.76 -20.70 25.91
CA ARG A 507 27.01 -21.86 26.39
C ARG A 507 27.77 -22.54 27.54
N ASN A 508 27.34 -22.30 28.78
CA ASN A 508 27.87 -23.00 29.96
C ASN A 508 27.30 -24.43 30.06
N LYS A 509 28.23 -25.39 30.21
CA LYS A 509 27.97 -26.82 30.43
C LYS A 509 27.33 -27.08 31.79
N ARG A 510 26.00 -27.19 31.86
CA ARG A 510 25.27 -27.92 32.92
C ARG A 510 23.97 -28.51 32.36
N TRP A 511 24.07 -29.43 31.40
CA TRP A 511 22.91 -30.11 30.80
C TRP A 511 22.99 -31.63 31.07
N ALA A 512 22.12 -32.11 31.96
CA ALA A 512 21.83 -33.55 32.07
C ALA A 512 20.45 -33.75 32.72
N TYR A 513 20.07 -32.89 33.66
CA TYR A 513 18.78 -33.00 34.35
C TYR A 513 17.67 -32.09 33.77
N GLY A 514 18.01 -30.99 33.07
CA GLY A 514 17.03 -30.14 32.37
C GLY A 514 16.54 -30.69 31.04
N LEU A 515 17.28 -31.64 30.43
CA LEU A 515 16.92 -32.23 29.14
C LEU A 515 15.73 -33.20 29.27
N LEU A 516 15.67 -33.98 30.36
CA LEU A 516 14.54 -34.87 30.63
C LEU A 516 13.27 -34.11 31.02
N GLY A 517 13.40 -33.02 31.78
CA GLY A 517 12.28 -32.12 32.09
C GLY A 517 11.76 -31.37 30.85
N GLY A 518 12.67 -30.91 29.99
CA GLY A 518 12.32 -30.28 28.71
C GLY A 518 11.73 -31.25 27.69
N ILE A 519 12.20 -32.50 27.64
CA ILE A 519 11.62 -33.56 26.81
C ILE A 519 10.24 -33.98 27.34
N ALA A 520 10.07 -34.11 28.66
CA ALA A 520 8.77 -34.46 29.25
C ALA A 520 7.75 -33.32 29.10
N ALA A 521 8.16 -32.05 29.27
CA ALA A 521 7.30 -30.89 29.02
C ALA A 521 7.01 -30.71 27.53
N GLY A 522 7.98 -30.97 26.65
CA GLY A 522 7.79 -30.96 25.20
C GLY A 522 6.88 -32.10 24.72
N ALA A 523 7.02 -33.30 25.30
CA ALA A 523 6.15 -34.44 25.02
C ALA A 523 4.74 -34.24 25.59
N ALA A 524 4.61 -33.67 26.78
CA ALA A 524 3.31 -33.29 27.34
C ALA A 524 2.63 -32.19 26.52
N GLY A 525 3.40 -31.20 26.04
CA GLY A 525 2.93 -30.18 25.10
C GLY A 525 2.45 -30.78 23.77
N LEU A 526 3.21 -31.72 23.19
CA LEU A 526 2.83 -32.47 21.99
C LEU A 526 1.59 -33.35 22.19
N VAL A 527 1.44 -33.97 23.35
CA VAL A 527 0.24 -34.75 23.70
C VAL A 527 -0.96 -33.81 23.89
N LEU A 528 -0.78 -32.66 24.53
CA LEU A 528 -1.84 -31.66 24.70
C LEU A 528 -2.29 -31.04 23.37
N THR A 529 -1.38 -30.84 22.41
CA THR A 529 -1.74 -30.34 21.08
C THR A 529 -2.39 -31.42 20.19
N ALA A 530 -2.01 -32.69 20.37
CA ALA A 530 -2.58 -33.84 19.67
C ALA A 530 -3.86 -34.42 20.32
N LEU A 531 -4.31 -33.90 21.47
CA LEU A 531 -5.55 -34.32 22.11
C LEU A 531 -6.74 -33.99 21.18
N PRO A 532 -7.61 -34.97 20.86
CA PRO A 532 -8.77 -34.76 20.00
C PRO A 532 -9.90 -33.93 20.64
N LEU A 533 -9.76 -33.59 21.92
CA LEU A 533 -10.76 -32.89 22.71
C LEU A 533 -10.29 -31.45 22.99
N ARG A 534 -10.86 -30.50 22.27
CA ARG A 534 -10.67 -29.07 22.49
C ARG A 534 -11.89 -28.48 23.17
N GLY A 535 -11.69 -27.62 24.16
CA GLY A 535 -12.78 -26.98 24.90
C GLY A 535 -13.62 -26.06 24.01
N ALA A 536 -14.93 -26.04 24.23
CA ALA A 536 -15.82 -25.07 23.59
C ALA A 536 -15.52 -23.65 24.09
N ILE A 537 -15.50 -22.67 23.18
CA ILE A 537 -15.45 -21.24 23.54
C ILE A 537 -16.88 -20.75 23.70
N ALA A 538 -17.17 -20.10 24.84
CA ALA A 538 -18.50 -19.60 25.15
C ALA A 538 -18.97 -18.58 24.08
N PRO A 539 -20.25 -18.62 23.67
CA PRO A 539 -20.78 -17.60 22.77
C PRO A 539 -20.80 -16.22 23.44
N VAL A 540 -20.58 -15.16 22.66
CA VAL A 540 -20.61 -13.77 23.13
C VAL A 540 -21.49 -12.92 22.22
N ALA A 541 -22.09 -11.87 22.79
CA ALA A 541 -22.67 -10.81 21.98
C ALA A 541 -21.53 -9.93 21.45
N VAL A 542 -21.52 -9.68 20.15
CA VAL A 542 -20.48 -8.89 19.48
C VAL A 542 -20.99 -7.47 19.26
N ASP A 543 -20.29 -6.49 19.80
CA ASP A 543 -20.55 -5.08 19.50
C ASP A 543 -19.78 -4.70 18.23
N THR A 544 -20.51 -4.44 17.15
CA THR A 544 -19.93 -4.07 15.86
C THR A 544 -19.63 -2.58 15.73
N SER A 545 -20.08 -1.75 16.68
CA SER A 545 -19.86 -0.29 16.65
C SER A 545 -18.40 0.11 16.90
N ILE A 546 -17.60 -0.83 17.41
CA ILE A 546 -16.17 -0.64 17.69
C ILE A 546 -15.29 -0.67 16.42
N TYR A 547 -15.83 -1.14 15.29
CA TYR A 547 -15.07 -1.30 14.05
C TYR A 547 -15.11 -0.03 13.20
N SER A 548 -13.93 0.43 12.76
CA SER A 548 -13.82 1.55 11.84
C SER A 548 -14.22 1.14 10.42
N ALA A 549 -14.67 2.11 9.60
CA ALA A 549 -14.95 1.87 8.18
C ALA A 549 -13.72 1.32 7.43
N ALA A 550 -12.52 1.77 7.80
CA ALA A 550 -11.27 1.32 7.20
C ALA A 550 -10.93 -0.14 7.55
N ALA A 551 -11.20 -0.58 8.79
CA ALA A 551 -11.06 -1.99 9.18
C ALA A 551 -12.09 -2.89 8.47
N ILE A 552 -13.32 -2.41 8.28
CA ILE A 552 -14.35 -3.14 7.53
C ILE A 552 -13.96 -3.26 6.05
N GLU A 553 -13.43 -2.19 5.45
CA GLU A 553 -12.98 -2.22 4.06
C GLU A 553 -11.76 -3.13 3.86
N ARG A 554 -10.76 -3.05 4.75
CA ARG A 554 -9.65 -4.00 4.77
C ARG A 554 -10.15 -5.44 4.88
N GLY A 555 -11.13 -5.69 5.73
CA GLY A 555 -11.77 -7.00 5.87
C GLY A 555 -12.51 -7.47 4.62
N ARG A 556 -13.16 -6.55 3.89
CA ARG A 556 -13.78 -6.83 2.59
C ARG A 556 -12.75 -7.30 1.57
N LEU A 557 -11.61 -6.61 1.51
CA LEU A 557 -10.52 -6.97 0.59
C LEU A 557 -9.89 -8.33 0.94
N VAL A 558 -9.70 -8.62 2.23
CA VAL A 558 -9.26 -9.96 2.68
C VAL A 558 -10.30 -11.03 2.33
N ALA A 559 -11.60 -10.73 2.49
CA ALA A 559 -12.69 -11.66 2.15
C ALA A 559 -12.78 -11.95 0.65
N LEU A 560 -12.53 -10.94 -0.19
CA LEU A 560 -12.42 -11.07 -1.64
C LEU A 560 -11.21 -11.92 -2.03
N ALA A 561 -10.03 -11.61 -1.49
CA ALA A 561 -8.82 -12.38 -1.75
C ALA A 561 -8.98 -13.84 -1.33
N GLY A 562 -9.64 -14.09 -0.19
CA GLY A 562 -9.91 -15.45 0.30
C GLY A 562 -11.12 -16.15 -0.30
N ASP A 563 -11.80 -15.55 -1.28
CA ASP A 563 -12.96 -16.13 -1.96
C ASP A 563 -14.07 -16.62 -1.01
N CYS A 564 -14.25 -15.92 0.11
CA CYS A 564 -15.21 -16.32 1.15
C CYS A 564 -16.62 -16.47 0.59
N MET A 565 -17.08 -15.49 -0.19
CA MET A 565 -18.40 -15.48 -0.82
C MET A 565 -18.58 -16.53 -1.90
N VAL A 566 -17.50 -16.93 -2.59
CA VAL A 566 -17.55 -17.98 -3.62
C VAL A 566 -17.70 -19.36 -2.98
N CYS A 567 -17.08 -19.59 -1.84
CA CYS A 567 -17.22 -20.85 -1.10
C CYS A 567 -18.53 -20.89 -0.31
N HIS A 568 -18.91 -19.80 0.36
CA HIS A 568 -20.01 -19.76 1.30
C HIS A 568 -21.35 -19.30 0.67
N THR A 569 -21.53 -19.45 -0.64
CA THR A 569 -22.79 -19.16 -1.32
C THR A 569 -23.18 -20.34 -2.21
N ALA A 570 -24.37 -20.90 -1.97
CA ALA A 570 -24.93 -21.90 -2.87
C ALA A 570 -25.32 -21.28 -4.23
N GLU A 571 -25.39 -22.07 -5.29
CA GLU A 571 -25.84 -21.62 -6.60
C GLU A 571 -27.25 -21.01 -6.51
N GLY A 572 -27.41 -19.77 -6.99
CA GLY A 572 -28.66 -19.00 -6.85
C GLY A 572 -29.04 -18.65 -5.41
N GLY A 573 -28.16 -18.89 -4.44
CA GLY A 573 -28.36 -18.65 -3.01
C GLY A 573 -28.04 -17.22 -2.58
N ILE A 574 -28.36 -16.93 -1.31
CA ILE A 574 -28.00 -15.65 -0.69
C ILE A 574 -26.54 -15.71 -0.27
N GLU A 575 -25.80 -14.63 -0.54
CA GLU A 575 -24.37 -14.52 -0.22
C GLU A 575 -24.06 -14.95 1.22
N ASN A 576 -22.99 -15.74 1.40
CA ASN A 576 -22.44 -16.15 2.69
C ASN A 576 -23.34 -17.06 3.57
N THR A 577 -24.49 -17.52 3.06
CA THR A 577 -25.41 -18.41 3.80
C THR A 577 -25.00 -19.88 3.81
N GLY A 578 -23.92 -20.24 3.14
CA GLY A 578 -23.40 -21.60 3.00
C GLY A 578 -24.22 -22.44 2.02
N GLY A 579 -24.02 -23.76 2.09
CA GLY A 579 -24.81 -24.73 1.33
C GLY A 579 -24.23 -25.09 -0.03
N ARG A 580 -23.08 -24.52 -0.42
CA ARG A 580 -22.36 -24.97 -1.61
C ARG A 580 -21.82 -26.38 -1.39
N ALA A 581 -22.11 -27.29 -2.32
CA ALA A 581 -21.57 -28.64 -2.32
C ALA A 581 -20.14 -28.61 -2.89
N LEU A 582 -19.19 -29.17 -2.15
CA LEU A 582 -17.80 -29.35 -2.57
C LEU A 582 -17.53 -30.85 -2.69
N ASP A 583 -17.35 -31.32 -3.92
CA ASP A 583 -17.12 -32.74 -4.17
C ASP A 583 -15.65 -33.10 -3.93
N THR A 584 -15.43 -34.02 -3.00
CA THR A 584 -14.09 -34.50 -2.67
C THR A 584 -13.99 -36.01 -2.92
N PRO A 585 -12.79 -36.58 -3.07
CA PRO A 585 -12.59 -38.03 -3.13
C PRO A 585 -13.11 -38.79 -1.91
N PHE A 586 -13.45 -38.09 -0.83
CA PHE A 586 -13.94 -38.66 0.44
C PHE A 586 -15.45 -38.50 0.63
N GLY A 587 -16.14 -37.87 -0.32
CA GLY A 587 -17.56 -37.50 -0.29
C GLY A 587 -17.78 -35.99 -0.38
N THR A 588 -19.05 -35.59 -0.48
CA THR A 588 -19.45 -34.19 -0.61
C THR A 588 -19.42 -33.47 0.75
N VAL A 589 -18.79 -32.30 0.79
CA VAL A 589 -18.78 -31.41 1.96
C VAL A 589 -19.59 -30.15 1.65
N TYR A 590 -20.48 -29.77 2.55
CA TYR A 590 -21.27 -28.53 2.41
C TYR A 590 -20.64 -27.37 3.19
N THR A 591 -20.58 -26.20 2.56
CA THR A 591 -20.11 -24.98 3.22
C THR A 591 -21.12 -24.45 4.23
N THR A 592 -20.63 -23.70 5.22
CA THR A 592 -21.42 -23.28 6.39
C THR A 592 -21.94 -21.84 6.24
N ASN A 593 -22.96 -21.46 7.00
CA ASN A 593 -23.41 -20.08 7.07
C ASN A 593 -22.40 -19.25 7.88
N ILE A 594 -21.80 -18.23 7.25
CA ILE A 594 -20.83 -17.31 7.89
C ILE A 594 -21.39 -15.91 8.08
N THR A 595 -22.69 -15.70 7.88
CA THR A 595 -23.36 -14.44 8.22
C THR A 595 -23.39 -14.23 9.73
N PRO A 596 -23.58 -12.98 10.23
CA PRO A 596 -23.66 -12.70 11.66
C PRO A 596 -25.01 -13.10 12.29
N ASP A 597 -25.76 -14.03 11.69
CA ASP A 597 -26.96 -14.58 12.32
C ASP A 597 -26.58 -15.32 13.63
N PRO A 598 -27.18 -14.98 14.79
CA PRO A 598 -26.77 -15.55 16.07
C PRO A 598 -27.12 -17.04 16.23
N LYS A 599 -28.08 -17.56 15.46
CA LYS A 599 -28.59 -18.94 15.63
C LYS A 599 -27.92 -19.93 14.67
N THR A 600 -27.78 -19.53 13.42
CA THR A 600 -27.40 -20.39 12.30
C THR A 600 -26.07 -19.99 11.67
N GLY A 601 -25.60 -18.75 11.91
CA GLY A 601 -24.31 -18.25 11.45
C GLY A 601 -23.28 -18.09 12.57
N ILE A 602 -22.38 -17.12 12.40
CA ILE A 602 -21.26 -16.83 13.33
C ILE A 602 -21.56 -15.67 14.28
N GLY A 603 -22.80 -15.16 14.34
CA GLY A 603 -23.16 -13.96 15.11
C GLY A 603 -22.82 -13.98 16.60
N ASN A 604 -22.71 -15.17 17.19
CA ASN A 604 -22.34 -15.37 18.59
C ASN A 604 -20.90 -15.85 18.79
N TRP A 605 -20.06 -15.81 17.77
CA TRP A 605 -18.66 -16.22 17.87
C TRP A 605 -17.82 -15.04 18.30
N SER A 606 -17.03 -15.17 19.37
CA SER A 606 -15.98 -14.21 19.71
C SER A 606 -14.86 -14.23 18.66
N TYR A 607 -14.09 -13.15 18.54
CA TYR A 607 -12.89 -13.11 17.69
C TYR A 607 -11.97 -14.33 17.92
N ALA A 608 -11.66 -14.69 19.17
CA ALA A 608 -10.83 -15.85 19.49
C ALA A 608 -11.40 -17.19 18.96
N ALA A 609 -12.73 -17.32 18.84
CA ALA A 609 -13.36 -18.51 18.28
C ALA A 609 -13.28 -18.53 16.75
N PHE A 610 -13.42 -17.36 16.13
CA PHE A 610 -13.25 -17.17 14.69
C PHE A 610 -11.79 -17.43 14.28
N GLU A 611 -10.84 -16.77 14.95
CA GLU A 611 -9.40 -16.96 14.73
C GLU A 611 -9.01 -18.43 14.89
N ARG A 612 -9.47 -19.10 15.95
CA ARG A 612 -9.19 -20.54 16.15
C ARG A 612 -9.73 -21.41 15.00
N ALA A 613 -10.89 -21.09 14.44
CA ALA A 613 -11.40 -21.81 13.28
C ALA A 613 -10.51 -21.56 12.06
N MET A 614 -10.21 -20.30 11.76
CA MET A 614 -9.42 -19.87 10.60
C MET A 614 -7.97 -20.36 10.65
N ARG A 615 -7.33 -20.34 11.82
CA ARG A 615 -5.92 -20.71 11.98
C ARG A 615 -5.72 -22.18 12.30
N GLU A 616 -6.49 -22.75 13.22
CA GLU A 616 -6.24 -24.10 13.74
C GLU A 616 -7.15 -25.17 13.12
N GLY A 617 -8.17 -24.76 12.36
CA GLY A 617 -9.19 -25.69 11.87
C GLY A 617 -10.02 -26.29 12.99
N ILE A 618 -10.29 -25.53 14.07
CA ILE A 618 -11.09 -25.99 15.21
C ILE A 618 -12.29 -25.05 15.39
N HIS A 619 -13.48 -25.62 15.19
CA HIS A 619 -14.75 -24.92 15.34
C HIS A 619 -14.96 -24.42 16.77
N ARG A 620 -15.82 -23.41 16.99
CA ARG A 620 -16.13 -22.85 18.32
C ARG A 620 -16.51 -23.89 19.38
N ASP A 621 -17.24 -24.94 19.02
CA ASP A 621 -17.65 -26.02 19.94
C ASP A 621 -16.54 -27.03 20.26
N GLY A 622 -15.36 -26.89 19.64
CA GLY A 622 -14.21 -27.77 19.87
C GLY A 622 -14.04 -28.90 18.84
N ARG A 623 -14.99 -29.09 17.91
CA ARG A 623 -14.83 -30.10 16.84
C ARG A 623 -13.82 -29.62 15.80
N HIS A 624 -13.01 -30.55 15.29
CA HIS A 624 -12.11 -30.27 14.17
C HIS A 624 -12.89 -30.05 12.87
N LEU A 625 -12.43 -29.10 12.06
CA LEU A 625 -12.93 -28.79 10.72
C LEU A 625 -12.23 -29.68 9.68
N TYR A 626 -12.86 -29.87 8.52
CA TYR A 626 -12.24 -30.59 7.41
C TYR A 626 -11.37 -29.61 6.62
N PRO A 627 -10.20 -30.04 6.09
CA PRO A 627 -9.24 -29.17 5.42
C PRO A 627 -9.70 -28.65 4.05
N VAL A 628 -10.90 -29.02 3.59
CA VAL A 628 -11.57 -28.34 2.48
C VAL A 628 -11.86 -26.88 2.83
N PHE A 629 -12.02 -26.57 4.11
CA PHE A 629 -11.86 -25.21 4.62
C PHE A 629 -10.34 -24.95 4.74
N PRO A 630 -9.75 -24.03 3.97
CA PRO A 630 -8.30 -23.95 3.79
C PRO A 630 -7.58 -23.26 4.98
N TYR A 631 -7.87 -23.70 6.21
CA TYR A 631 -7.24 -23.17 7.43
C TYR A 631 -5.71 -23.36 7.46
N THR A 632 -5.17 -24.30 6.68
CA THR A 632 -3.72 -24.46 6.49
C THR A 632 -3.09 -23.27 5.77
N ALA A 633 -3.81 -22.63 4.84
CA ALA A 633 -3.38 -21.40 4.17
C ALA A 633 -3.73 -20.19 5.03
N PHE A 634 -4.95 -20.12 5.57
CA PHE A 634 -5.40 -19.00 6.40
C PHE A 634 -4.62 -18.81 7.70
N ALA A 635 -3.95 -19.85 8.21
CA ALA A 635 -2.99 -19.70 9.30
C ALA A 635 -1.88 -18.68 9.02
N LYS A 636 -1.58 -18.41 7.73
CA LYS A 636 -0.58 -17.43 7.30
C LYS A 636 -1.07 -15.98 7.31
N ILE A 637 -2.38 -15.74 7.39
CA ILE A 637 -2.97 -14.39 7.41
C ILE A 637 -2.44 -13.61 8.62
N SER A 638 -2.13 -12.33 8.44
CA SER A 638 -1.67 -11.46 9.54
C SER A 638 -2.78 -11.21 10.57
N ASP A 639 -2.42 -10.86 11.80
CA ASP A 639 -3.42 -10.60 12.84
C ASP A 639 -4.34 -9.43 12.48
N ALA A 640 -3.79 -8.39 11.85
CA ALA A 640 -4.54 -7.23 11.39
C ALA A 640 -5.56 -7.60 10.30
N ASP A 641 -5.17 -8.43 9.33
CA ASP A 641 -6.10 -8.94 8.30
C ASP A 641 -7.15 -9.88 8.90
N MET A 642 -6.77 -10.74 9.85
CA MET A 642 -7.70 -11.65 10.53
C MET A 642 -8.77 -10.90 11.33
N GLN A 643 -8.38 -9.86 12.08
CA GLN A 643 -9.32 -9.01 12.82
C GLN A 643 -10.22 -8.21 11.88
N SER A 644 -9.66 -7.67 10.80
CA SER A 644 -10.41 -6.91 9.80
C SER A 644 -11.43 -7.80 9.08
N LEU A 645 -11.04 -9.02 8.69
CA LEU A 645 -11.92 -10.01 8.10
C LEU A 645 -13.10 -10.34 9.03
N TYR A 646 -12.82 -10.57 10.32
CA TYR A 646 -13.87 -10.78 11.32
C TYR A 646 -14.81 -9.57 11.41
N ALA A 647 -14.28 -8.35 11.49
CA ALA A 647 -15.08 -7.12 11.51
C ALA A 647 -16.00 -6.99 10.28
N TYR A 648 -15.48 -7.28 9.09
CA TYR A 648 -16.27 -7.27 7.85
C TYR A 648 -17.41 -8.30 7.90
N LEU A 649 -17.13 -9.55 8.25
CA LEU A 649 -18.15 -10.61 8.31
C LEU A 649 -19.22 -10.30 9.37
N MET A 650 -18.82 -9.80 10.54
CA MET A 650 -19.75 -9.48 11.63
C MET A 650 -20.66 -8.27 11.34
N THR A 651 -20.30 -7.45 10.34
CA THR A 651 -21.09 -6.28 9.91
C THR A 651 -21.97 -6.56 8.68
N ARG A 652 -21.97 -7.78 8.15
CA ARG A 652 -22.85 -8.16 7.03
C ARG A 652 -24.31 -8.27 7.48
N GLU A 653 -25.22 -8.38 6.52
CA GLU A 653 -26.62 -8.65 6.83
C GLU A 653 -26.75 -10.03 7.51
N PRO A 654 -27.38 -10.12 8.70
CA PRO A 654 -27.63 -11.40 9.36
C PRO A 654 -28.71 -12.18 8.60
N VAL A 655 -28.38 -13.37 8.10
CA VAL A 655 -29.34 -14.21 7.37
C VAL A 655 -29.47 -15.57 8.06
N SER A 656 -30.68 -15.89 8.49
CA SER A 656 -30.98 -17.19 9.10
C SER A 656 -31.09 -18.25 8.02
N ALA A 657 -30.08 -19.12 7.93
CA ALA A 657 -29.99 -20.19 6.94
C ALA A 657 -29.25 -21.40 7.53
N THR A 658 -29.85 -22.58 7.41
CA THR A 658 -29.23 -23.85 7.89
C THR A 658 -28.84 -24.69 6.67
N PRO A 659 -27.56 -24.67 6.26
CA PRO A 659 -27.11 -25.46 5.12
C PRO A 659 -27.18 -26.96 5.41
N PRO A 660 -27.18 -27.82 4.36
CA PRO A 660 -27.13 -29.27 4.52
C PRO A 660 -25.95 -29.71 5.38
N LYS A 661 -26.13 -30.79 6.15
CA LYS A 661 -25.05 -31.35 6.96
C LYS A 661 -24.14 -32.23 6.12
N THR A 662 -22.84 -32.07 6.30
CA THR A 662 -21.84 -32.98 5.73
C THR A 662 -21.90 -34.35 6.41
N GLU A 663 -22.29 -35.37 5.65
CA GLU A 663 -22.33 -36.77 6.09
C GLU A 663 -21.37 -37.63 5.23
N LEU A 664 -20.12 -37.74 5.68
CA LEU A 664 -19.13 -38.60 5.01
C LEU A 664 -19.27 -40.07 5.45
N ALA A 665 -18.74 -41.00 4.67
CA ALA A 665 -18.68 -42.40 5.07
C ALA A 665 -17.55 -42.65 6.09
N PHE A 666 -17.67 -43.70 6.90
CA PHE A 666 -16.57 -44.16 7.76
C PHE A 666 -15.36 -44.58 6.91
N PRO A 667 -14.11 -44.20 7.29
CA PRO A 667 -13.71 -43.54 8.54
C PRO A 667 -13.74 -42.00 8.52
N TYR A 668 -14.05 -41.36 7.40
CA TYR A 668 -13.94 -39.90 7.21
C TYR A 668 -14.95 -39.09 8.04
N ASN A 669 -16.06 -39.69 8.48
CA ASN A 669 -17.00 -39.06 9.42
C ASN A 669 -16.45 -38.88 10.84
N ALA A 670 -15.39 -39.61 11.22
CA ALA A 670 -14.83 -39.55 12.57
C ALA A 670 -13.95 -38.29 12.75
N ARG A 671 -14.59 -37.16 13.07
CA ARG A 671 -13.93 -35.85 13.29
C ARG A 671 -12.67 -35.88 14.18
N PRO A 672 -12.58 -36.67 15.27
CA PRO A 672 -11.36 -36.77 16.07
C PRO A 672 -10.10 -37.19 15.30
N LEU A 673 -10.23 -37.93 14.18
CA LEU A 673 -9.09 -38.32 13.36
C LEU A 673 -8.37 -37.11 12.72
N MET A 674 -9.07 -35.97 12.59
CA MET A 674 -8.47 -34.73 12.09
C MET A 674 -7.42 -34.15 13.04
N ALA A 675 -7.40 -34.51 14.33
CA ALA A 675 -6.31 -34.12 15.22
C ALA A 675 -4.97 -34.73 14.76
N GLY A 676 -4.99 -36.01 14.36
CA GLY A 676 -3.83 -36.69 13.78
C GLY A 676 -3.44 -36.10 12.43
N TRP A 677 -4.43 -35.81 11.57
CA TRP A 677 -4.20 -35.14 10.29
C TRP A 677 -3.54 -33.77 10.47
N ASN A 678 -4.06 -32.93 11.37
CA ASN A 678 -3.48 -31.61 11.67
C ASN A 678 -2.05 -31.73 12.20
N THR A 679 -1.77 -32.72 13.06
CA THR A 679 -0.41 -32.95 13.59
C THR A 679 0.59 -33.27 12.47
N LEU A 680 0.15 -33.93 11.39
CA LEU A 680 1.02 -34.32 10.27
C LEU A 680 1.14 -33.24 9.19
N PHE A 681 0.06 -32.50 8.92
CA PHE A 681 -0.05 -31.68 7.70
C PHE A 681 -0.33 -30.19 7.93
N HIS A 682 -0.59 -29.76 9.16
CA HIS A 682 -0.91 -28.38 9.47
C HIS A 682 0.21 -27.68 10.25
N LYS A 683 0.53 -26.44 9.85
CA LYS A 683 1.43 -25.54 10.56
C LYS A 683 0.67 -24.26 10.88
N ASN A 684 0.47 -24.00 12.17
CA ASN A 684 -0.21 -22.79 12.65
C ASN A 684 0.81 -21.65 12.77
N GLU A 685 1.23 -21.08 11.63
CA GLU A 685 2.25 -20.04 11.56
C GLU A 685 1.82 -18.91 10.62
N VAL A 686 1.85 -17.67 11.12
CA VAL A 686 1.67 -16.44 10.34
C VAL A 686 2.80 -16.33 9.31
N TYR A 687 2.49 -15.80 8.12
CA TYR A 687 3.48 -15.55 7.09
C TYR A 687 4.65 -14.71 7.62
N GLN A 688 5.86 -15.15 7.32
CA GLN A 688 7.09 -14.44 7.65
C GLN A 688 7.74 -13.96 6.36
N PRO A 689 7.94 -12.63 6.19
CA PRO A 689 8.63 -12.09 5.02
C PRO A 689 10.03 -12.65 4.87
N ASP A 690 10.42 -12.95 3.64
CA ASP A 690 11.80 -13.25 3.30
C ASP A 690 12.58 -11.93 3.25
N PRO A 691 13.58 -11.72 4.14
CA PRO A 691 14.36 -10.48 4.19
C PRO A 691 15.26 -10.29 2.96
N THR A 692 15.44 -11.32 2.14
CA THR A 692 16.22 -11.26 0.89
C THR A 692 15.40 -10.82 -0.31
N GLN A 693 14.08 -10.73 -0.16
CA GLN A 693 13.12 -10.40 -1.22
C GLN A 693 12.56 -8.99 -1.07
N SER A 694 12.04 -8.44 -2.17
CA SER A 694 11.39 -7.12 -2.17
C SER A 694 10.06 -7.16 -1.40
N THR A 695 9.58 -5.99 -0.97
CA THR A 695 8.23 -5.84 -0.38
C THR A 695 7.14 -6.34 -1.33
N LEU A 696 7.25 -6.03 -2.62
CA LEU A 696 6.30 -6.49 -3.65
C LEU A 696 6.26 -8.02 -3.75
N TRP A 697 7.43 -8.66 -3.71
CA TRP A 697 7.51 -10.12 -3.73
C TRP A 697 6.89 -10.74 -2.47
N ASN A 698 7.20 -10.20 -1.29
CA ASN A 698 6.65 -10.69 -0.03
C ASN A 698 5.12 -10.47 0.05
N ARG A 699 4.61 -9.35 -0.48
CA ARG A 699 3.17 -9.09 -0.63
C ARG A 699 2.51 -10.14 -1.51
N GLY A 700 3.09 -10.42 -2.68
CA GLY A 700 2.61 -11.44 -3.59
C GLY A 700 2.62 -12.84 -2.98
N ALA A 701 3.72 -13.22 -2.32
CA ALA A 701 3.85 -14.49 -1.62
C ALA A 701 2.81 -14.65 -0.50
N TYR A 702 2.57 -13.58 0.28
CA TYR A 702 1.54 -13.56 1.31
C TYR A 702 0.13 -13.76 0.75
N LEU A 703 -0.21 -13.03 -0.32
CA LEU A 703 -1.52 -13.14 -0.96
C LEU A 703 -1.70 -14.52 -1.60
N VAL A 704 -0.71 -15.04 -2.33
CA VAL A 704 -0.80 -16.35 -3.01
C VAL A 704 -0.81 -17.52 -2.04
N GLN A 705 0.00 -17.49 -0.97
CA GLN A 705 0.12 -18.63 -0.03
C GLN A 705 -0.85 -18.55 1.15
N GLY A 706 -1.29 -17.35 1.51
CA GLY A 706 -2.14 -17.07 2.66
C GLY A 706 -3.57 -16.82 2.24
N ALA A 707 -3.93 -15.53 2.11
CA ALA A 707 -5.31 -15.12 1.88
C ALA A 707 -5.93 -15.75 0.62
N GLY A 708 -5.25 -15.70 -0.52
CA GLY A 708 -5.69 -16.28 -1.79
C GLY A 708 -5.55 -17.79 -1.93
N HIS A 709 -4.88 -18.46 -0.96
CA HIS A 709 -4.80 -19.92 -0.83
C HIS A 709 -4.55 -20.69 -2.14
N CYS A 710 -3.79 -20.14 -3.10
CA CYS A 710 -3.66 -20.71 -4.45
C CYS A 710 -3.15 -22.17 -4.44
N THR A 711 -2.36 -22.55 -3.42
CA THR A 711 -1.88 -23.93 -3.24
C THR A 711 -3.02 -24.92 -3.00
N ALA A 712 -4.17 -24.47 -2.49
CA ALA A 712 -5.35 -25.28 -2.29
C ALA A 712 -5.91 -25.83 -3.61
N CYS A 713 -5.70 -25.19 -4.76
CA CYS A 713 -6.09 -25.76 -6.05
C CYS A 713 -4.88 -26.19 -6.87
N HIS A 714 -3.81 -25.41 -6.83
CA HIS A 714 -2.65 -25.55 -7.72
C HIS A 714 -1.51 -26.40 -7.16
N SER A 715 -1.72 -27.17 -6.09
CA SER A 715 -0.73 -28.14 -5.58
C SER A 715 -1.28 -29.57 -5.58
N PRO A 716 -0.44 -30.59 -5.86
CA PRO A 716 -0.88 -31.97 -5.87
C PRO A 716 -1.14 -32.46 -4.46
N ARG A 717 -2.15 -33.32 -4.30
CA ARG A 717 -2.53 -33.91 -3.01
C ARG A 717 -2.08 -35.36 -2.86
N ASN A 718 -1.84 -35.77 -1.61
CA ASN A 718 -1.62 -37.17 -1.25
C ASN A 718 -2.97 -37.90 -1.05
N SER A 719 -2.92 -39.22 -0.80
CA SER A 719 -4.11 -40.06 -0.63
C SER A 719 -4.95 -39.72 0.60
N MET A 720 -4.42 -38.92 1.55
CA MET A 720 -5.14 -38.40 2.72
C MET A 720 -5.69 -36.98 2.49
N GLY A 721 -5.65 -36.48 1.26
CA GLY A 721 -6.19 -35.17 0.88
C GLY A 721 -5.32 -33.97 1.27
N ALA A 722 -4.14 -34.19 1.84
CA ALA A 722 -3.21 -33.10 2.18
C ALA A 722 -2.33 -32.73 0.97
N GLU A 723 -1.97 -31.46 0.88
CA GLU A 723 -0.98 -30.98 -0.10
C GLU A 723 0.34 -31.73 0.08
N LYS A 724 0.97 -32.13 -1.02
CA LYS A 724 2.29 -32.76 -0.97
C LYS A 724 3.34 -31.71 -0.61
N SER A 725 4.13 -32.02 0.42
CA SER A 725 5.27 -31.19 0.83
C SER A 725 6.41 -31.20 -0.21
N GLY A 726 7.32 -30.23 -0.12
CA GLY A 726 8.51 -30.14 -0.97
C GLY A 726 8.38 -29.05 -2.05
N ALA A 727 9.51 -28.46 -2.42
CA ALA A 727 9.55 -27.36 -3.39
C ALA A 727 9.10 -27.83 -4.79
N GLU A 728 9.32 -29.09 -5.12
CA GLU A 728 8.91 -29.72 -6.37
C GLU A 728 7.39 -29.90 -6.51
N ASN A 729 6.66 -29.89 -5.40
CA ASN A 729 5.19 -30.02 -5.38
C ASN A 729 4.49 -28.67 -5.17
N PHE A 730 5.20 -27.64 -4.69
CA PHE A 730 4.63 -26.33 -4.43
C PHE A 730 4.16 -25.67 -5.73
N LEU A 731 2.84 -25.44 -5.86
CA LEU A 731 2.21 -24.86 -7.06
C LEU A 731 2.47 -25.67 -8.35
N ALA A 732 2.66 -27.00 -8.21
CA ALA A 732 2.98 -27.92 -9.30
C ALA A 732 1.75 -28.41 -10.11
N GLY A 733 0.58 -27.83 -9.88
CA GLY A 733 -0.70 -28.21 -10.47
C GLY A 733 -1.51 -29.13 -9.57
N GLY A 734 -2.81 -29.26 -9.85
CA GLY A 734 -3.75 -30.02 -9.04
C GLY A 734 -5.10 -30.18 -9.72
N PHE A 735 -6.10 -30.61 -8.93
CA PHE A 735 -7.48 -30.73 -9.38
C PHE A 735 -8.42 -30.15 -8.32
N ALA A 736 -9.44 -29.42 -8.76
CA ALA A 736 -10.49 -28.85 -7.92
C ALA A 736 -11.83 -28.92 -8.66
N ASP A 737 -12.89 -29.42 -8.01
CA ASP A 737 -14.23 -29.57 -8.56
C ASP A 737 -14.29 -30.25 -9.96
N GLY A 738 -13.41 -31.23 -10.20
CA GLY A 738 -13.33 -31.94 -11.49
C GLY A 738 -12.65 -31.15 -12.62
N TRP A 739 -12.07 -29.98 -12.32
CA TRP A 739 -11.22 -29.20 -13.21
C TRP A 739 -9.74 -29.41 -12.87
N GLU A 740 -8.90 -29.43 -13.90
CA GLU A 740 -7.46 -29.37 -13.75
C GLU A 740 -7.03 -27.93 -13.43
N ALA A 741 -6.37 -27.75 -12.28
CA ALA A 741 -5.69 -26.52 -11.92
C ALA A 741 -4.24 -26.59 -12.44
N PRO A 742 -3.83 -25.78 -13.43
CA PRO A 742 -2.52 -25.90 -14.05
C PRO A 742 -1.39 -25.53 -13.07
N ALA A 743 -0.18 -26.02 -13.31
CA ALA A 743 0.97 -25.60 -12.51
C ALA A 743 1.24 -24.09 -12.69
N LEU A 744 1.47 -23.39 -11.57
CA LEU A 744 1.82 -21.97 -11.55
C LEU A 744 3.33 -21.73 -11.41
N ASN A 745 4.11 -22.82 -11.39
CA ASN A 745 5.57 -22.82 -11.38
C ASN A 745 6.14 -23.29 -12.74
N ALA A 746 7.45 -23.56 -12.78
CA ALA A 746 8.17 -24.04 -13.96
C ALA A 746 7.66 -25.35 -14.58
N LEU A 747 6.73 -26.07 -13.94
CA LEU A 747 6.10 -27.28 -14.47
C LEU A 747 4.91 -26.99 -15.40
N SER A 748 4.56 -25.72 -15.61
CA SER A 748 3.47 -25.29 -16.49
C SER A 748 3.60 -25.92 -17.89
N LYS A 749 2.48 -26.37 -18.45
CA LYS A 749 2.40 -26.99 -19.80
C LYS A 749 2.01 -25.99 -20.89
N ALA A 750 1.89 -24.71 -20.54
CA ALA A 750 1.55 -23.66 -21.47
C ALA A 750 2.56 -23.61 -22.63
N PRO A 751 2.09 -23.46 -23.88
CA PRO A 751 2.98 -23.42 -25.05
C PRO A 751 3.85 -22.17 -25.09
N ILE A 752 3.42 -21.11 -24.41
CA ILE A 752 4.15 -19.87 -24.19
C ILE A 752 4.31 -19.73 -22.67
N ALA A 753 5.47 -19.26 -22.22
CA ALA A 753 5.71 -19.06 -20.79
C ALA A 753 4.87 -17.89 -20.25
N TRP A 754 4.32 -18.06 -19.06
CA TRP A 754 3.67 -16.99 -18.32
C TRP A 754 4.69 -15.92 -17.93
N THR A 755 4.29 -14.66 -18.09
CA THR A 755 5.05 -13.48 -17.68
C THR A 755 4.28 -12.72 -16.61
N GLU A 756 4.93 -11.80 -15.91
CA GLU A 756 4.26 -10.94 -14.93
C GLU A 756 3.08 -10.18 -15.55
N ASP A 757 3.24 -9.61 -16.74
CA ASP A 757 2.16 -8.88 -17.43
C ASP A 757 1.01 -9.79 -17.84
N THR A 758 1.29 -10.97 -18.41
CA THR A 758 0.23 -11.89 -18.85
C THR A 758 -0.50 -12.53 -17.67
N LEU A 759 0.18 -12.75 -16.54
CA LEU A 759 -0.45 -13.16 -15.28
C LEU A 759 -1.31 -12.05 -14.71
N PHE A 760 -0.81 -10.81 -14.70
CA PHE A 760 -1.57 -9.66 -14.24
C PHE A 760 -2.84 -9.48 -15.07
N ASP A 761 -2.75 -9.47 -16.40
CA ASP A 761 -3.91 -9.34 -17.29
C ASP A 761 -4.95 -10.43 -17.02
N TYR A 762 -4.49 -11.68 -16.86
CA TYR A 762 -5.36 -12.81 -16.57
C TYR A 762 -6.02 -12.69 -15.19
N LEU A 763 -5.27 -12.39 -14.12
CA LEU A 763 -5.83 -12.27 -12.77
C LEU A 763 -6.72 -11.02 -12.60
N ARG A 764 -6.51 -9.98 -13.42
CA ARG A 764 -7.24 -8.71 -13.35
C ARG A 764 -8.51 -8.69 -14.20
N THR A 765 -8.50 -9.40 -15.33
CA THR A 765 -9.57 -9.33 -16.36
C THR A 765 -10.18 -10.68 -16.71
N GLY A 766 -9.52 -11.77 -16.33
CA GLY A 766 -9.84 -13.16 -16.71
C GLY A 766 -9.51 -13.51 -18.13
N TYR A 767 -8.62 -12.74 -18.77
CA TYR A 767 -8.18 -13.00 -20.13
C TYR A 767 -6.70 -12.69 -20.31
N SER A 768 -6.03 -13.57 -21.05
CA SER A 768 -4.71 -13.34 -21.61
C SER A 768 -4.72 -13.72 -23.08
N SER A 769 -4.18 -12.84 -23.93
CA SER A 769 -4.10 -13.04 -25.39
C SER A 769 -3.32 -14.29 -25.80
N VAL A 770 -2.45 -14.80 -24.93
CA VAL A 770 -1.57 -15.94 -25.20
C VAL A 770 -1.84 -17.16 -24.31
N HIS A 771 -2.83 -17.09 -23.40
CA HIS A 771 -3.19 -18.23 -22.54
C HIS A 771 -4.67 -18.59 -22.54
N GLY A 772 -5.56 -17.67 -22.94
CA GLY A 772 -7.00 -17.89 -23.04
C GLY A 772 -7.81 -17.15 -21.97
N VAL A 773 -9.03 -17.63 -21.75
CA VAL A 773 -10.04 -17.04 -20.85
C VAL A 773 -10.16 -17.89 -19.57
N ALA A 774 -10.40 -17.24 -18.43
CA ALA A 774 -10.74 -17.90 -17.18
C ALA A 774 -12.08 -18.64 -17.29
N SER A 775 -12.09 -19.90 -16.87
CA SER A 775 -13.26 -20.78 -16.93
C SER A 775 -13.31 -21.68 -15.69
N GLY A 776 -14.47 -22.28 -15.45
CA GLY A 776 -14.69 -23.14 -14.30
C GLY A 776 -14.47 -22.41 -12.97
N PRO A 777 -13.87 -23.07 -11.96
CA PRO A 777 -13.63 -22.47 -10.65
C PRO A 777 -12.82 -21.17 -10.65
N MET A 778 -11.98 -20.95 -11.66
CA MET A 778 -11.16 -19.73 -11.76
C MET A 778 -11.96 -18.50 -12.21
N GLY A 779 -13.14 -18.66 -12.81
CA GLY A 779 -13.98 -17.53 -13.21
C GLY A 779 -14.34 -16.63 -12.03
N PRO A 780 -15.08 -17.13 -11.02
CA PRO A 780 -15.42 -16.36 -9.83
C PRO A 780 -14.22 -15.86 -9.03
N VAL A 781 -13.13 -16.64 -8.95
CA VAL A 781 -11.86 -16.23 -8.31
C VAL A 781 -11.35 -14.95 -8.96
N VAL A 782 -11.26 -14.93 -10.30
CA VAL A 782 -10.80 -13.74 -11.02
C VAL A 782 -11.78 -12.57 -10.91
N GLN A 783 -13.10 -12.81 -10.85
CA GLN A 783 -14.08 -11.74 -10.60
C GLN A 783 -13.84 -11.05 -9.24
N ASN A 784 -13.44 -11.79 -8.21
CA ASN A 784 -13.07 -11.23 -6.91
C ASN A 784 -11.72 -10.53 -6.93
N LEU A 785 -10.71 -11.15 -7.54
CA LEU A 785 -9.38 -10.53 -7.69
C LEU A 785 -9.45 -9.22 -8.49
N ALA A 786 -10.34 -9.12 -9.48
CA ALA A 786 -10.57 -7.91 -10.26
C ALA A 786 -11.12 -6.72 -9.42
N GLN A 787 -11.62 -6.98 -8.21
CA GLN A 787 -12.08 -5.96 -7.26
C GLN A 787 -11.01 -5.56 -6.24
N LEU A 788 -9.87 -6.24 -6.20
CA LEU A 788 -8.74 -5.86 -5.36
C LEU A 788 -8.01 -4.64 -5.95
N PRO A 789 -7.25 -3.90 -5.11
CA PRO A 789 -6.36 -2.87 -5.60
C PRO A 789 -5.39 -3.43 -6.64
N GLU A 790 -5.10 -2.63 -7.67
CA GLU A 790 -4.23 -3.07 -8.78
C GLU A 790 -2.85 -3.53 -8.29
N ALA A 791 -2.30 -2.85 -7.29
CA ALA A 791 -1.02 -3.17 -6.68
C ALA A 791 -0.99 -4.59 -6.08
N ASP A 792 -2.10 -5.08 -5.54
CA ASP A 792 -2.19 -6.41 -4.93
C ASP A 792 -2.19 -7.52 -5.99
N VAL A 793 -2.97 -7.33 -7.06
CA VAL A 793 -2.97 -8.24 -8.22
C VAL A 793 -1.59 -8.24 -8.90
N ARG A 794 -0.95 -7.08 -9.01
CA ARG A 794 0.43 -6.95 -9.52
C ARG A 794 1.42 -7.69 -8.63
N ALA A 795 1.30 -7.58 -7.31
CA ALA A 795 2.17 -8.30 -6.38
C ALA A 795 2.05 -9.82 -6.55
N MET A 796 0.82 -10.35 -6.67
CA MET A 796 0.59 -11.77 -6.95
C MET A 796 1.24 -12.20 -8.26
N ALA A 797 1.06 -11.43 -9.34
CA ALA A 797 1.65 -11.70 -10.63
C ALA A 797 3.19 -11.66 -10.58
N HIS A 798 3.78 -10.69 -9.88
CA HIS A 798 5.22 -10.56 -9.69
C HIS A 798 5.81 -11.78 -8.97
N TYR A 799 5.17 -12.21 -7.88
CA TYR A 799 5.59 -13.39 -7.14
C TYR A 799 5.52 -14.68 -7.98
N LEU A 800 4.40 -14.90 -8.67
CA LEU A 800 4.19 -16.07 -9.51
C LEU A 800 5.16 -16.12 -10.71
N ALA A 801 5.44 -14.97 -11.33
CA ALA A 801 6.45 -14.86 -12.39
C ALA A 801 7.86 -15.14 -11.87
N ALA A 802 8.20 -14.66 -10.67
CA ALA A 802 9.52 -14.86 -10.07
C ALA A 802 9.83 -16.34 -9.75
N ILE A 803 8.81 -17.13 -9.37
CA ILE A 803 8.95 -18.57 -9.13
C ILE A 803 8.78 -19.42 -10.41
N ASN A 804 8.49 -18.78 -11.54
CA ASN A 804 8.33 -19.40 -12.86
C ASN A 804 9.17 -18.68 -13.93
N PRO A 805 10.51 -18.57 -13.75
CA PRO A 805 11.34 -17.85 -14.71
C PRO A 805 11.35 -18.57 -16.06
N PRO A 806 11.16 -17.85 -17.19
CA PRO A 806 11.29 -18.45 -18.50
C PRO A 806 12.73 -18.97 -18.71
N PRO A 807 12.92 -20.02 -19.53
CA PRO A 807 14.24 -20.52 -19.85
C PRO A 807 15.13 -19.40 -20.43
N ALA A 808 16.41 -19.37 -20.06
CA ALA A 808 17.36 -18.35 -20.54
C ALA A 808 17.53 -18.31 -22.08
N SER A 809 17.13 -19.39 -22.77
CA SER A 809 17.15 -19.52 -24.23
C SER A 809 15.75 -19.46 -24.86
N ALA A 810 14.74 -18.96 -24.14
CA ALA A 810 13.38 -18.88 -24.65
C ALA A 810 13.31 -17.90 -25.83
N GLU A 811 12.73 -18.33 -26.94
CA GLU A 811 12.41 -17.42 -28.04
C GLU A 811 11.33 -16.41 -27.58
N PRO A 812 11.33 -15.18 -28.14
CA PRO A 812 10.30 -14.19 -27.85
C PRO A 812 8.88 -14.74 -28.02
N SER A 813 8.01 -14.52 -27.01
CA SER A 813 6.65 -15.07 -26.98
C SER A 813 5.83 -14.77 -28.24
N ALA A 814 6.00 -13.60 -28.84
CA ALA A 814 5.32 -13.21 -30.08
C ALA A 814 5.71 -14.06 -31.29
N LEU A 815 6.99 -14.46 -31.39
CA LEU A 815 7.46 -15.32 -32.49
C LEU A 815 6.93 -16.75 -32.31
N THR A 816 6.94 -17.26 -31.08
CA THR A 816 6.35 -18.56 -30.75
C THR A 816 4.85 -18.58 -31.04
N ALA A 817 4.13 -17.53 -30.64
CA ALA A 817 2.70 -17.37 -30.92
C ALA A 817 2.41 -17.43 -32.42
N ALA A 818 3.09 -16.61 -33.22
CA ALA A 818 2.92 -16.58 -34.67
C ALA A 818 3.20 -17.93 -35.34
N LYS A 819 4.24 -18.65 -34.88
CA LYS A 819 4.56 -20.01 -35.38
C LYS A 819 3.44 -21.02 -35.08
N LEU A 820 2.90 -21.02 -33.86
CA LEU A 820 1.83 -21.92 -33.46
C LEU A 820 0.52 -21.63 -34.20
N GLU A 821 0.18 -20.35 -34.36
CA GLU A 821 -0.98 -19.92 -35.12
C GLU A 821 -0.86 -20.32 -36.59
N GLU A 822 0.29 -20.08 -37.22
CA GLU A 822 0.52 -20.46 -38.61
C GLU A 822 0.47 -21.98 -38.81
N ALA A 823 1.05 -22.76 -37.89
CA ALA A 823 0.96 -24.22 -37.92
C ALA A 823 -0.50 -24.71 -37.84
N SER A 824 -1.34 -24.04 -37.03
CA SER A 824 -2.76 -24.39 -36.91
C SER A 824 -3.61 -24.04 -38.15
N ARG A 825 -3.16 -23.06 -38.96
CA ARG A 825 -3.81 -22.65 -40.22
C ARG A 825 -3.40 -23.50 -41.42
N SER A 826 -2.18 -24.02 -41.43
CA SER A 826 -1.57 -24.68 -42.60
C SER A 826 -1.64 -26.21 -42.59
N ASN A 827 -2.16 -26.83 -41.52
CA ASN A 827 -2.21 -28.29 -41.38
C ASN A 827 -3.38 -28.95 -42.14
N VAL A 828 -3.25 -29.02 -43.47
CA VAL A 828 -4.28 -29.58 -44.39
C VAL A 828 -4.61 -31.05 -44.09
N GLY A 829 -3.67 -31.84 -43.56
CA GLY A 829 -3.91 -33.24 -43.21
C GLY A 829 -4.91 -33.41 -42.07
N VAL A 830 -4.93 -32.47 -41.12
CA VAL A 830 -5.88 -32.47 -39.99
C VAL A 830 -7.26 -31.95 -40.41
N MET A 831 -7.31 -31.09 -41.44
CA MET A 831 -8.53 -30.61 -42.14
C MET A 831 -9.19 -31.69 -43.02
N THR A 832 -9.07 -32.96 -42.62
CA THR A 832 -9.79 -34.08 -43.22
C THR A 832 -10.32 -35.04 -42.15
N LEU A 833 -10.04 -34.78 -40.87
CA LEU A 833 -10.55 -35.58 -39.76
C LEU A 833 -12.06 -35.32 -39.56
N PRO A 834 -12.82 -36.32 -39.09
CA PRO A 834 -14.28 -36.19 -38.90
C PRO A 834 -14.72 -34.98 -38.07
N GLY A 835 -13.93 -34.59 -37.07
CA GLY A 835 -14.22 -33.45 -36.19
C GLY A 835 -14.17 -32.07 -36.86
N GLU A 836 -13.62 -31.93 -38.07
CA GLU A 836 -13.57 -30.65 -38.77
C GLU A 836 -14.96 -30.11 -39.09
N ALA A 837 -15.85 -30.94 -39.63
CA ALA A 837 -17.21 -30.50 -39.98
C ALA A 837 -17.99 -30.02 -38.74
N LEU A 838 -17.73 -30.64 -37.58
CA LEU A 838 -18.28 -30.20 -36.30
C LEU A 838 -17.68 -28.85 -35.87
N PHE A 839 -16.36 -28.68 -35.99
CA PHE A 839 -15.69 -27.43 -35.64
C PHE A 839 -16.15 -26.25 -36.54
N GLU A 840 -16.24 -26.46 -37.84
CA GLU A 840 -16.71 -25.44 -38.79
C GLU A 840 -18.16 -25.02 -38.51
N GLY A 841 -19.03 -25.98 -38.19
CA GLY A 841 -20.43 -25.71 -37.88
C GLY A 841 -20.69 -25.08 -36.50
N ALA A 842 -19.87 -25.41 -35.50
CA ALA A 842 -20.15 -25.05 -34.10
C ALA A 842 -19.17 -24.02 -33.49
N CYS A 843 -17.92 -23.99 -33.95
CA CYS A 843 -16.84 -23.29 -33.25
C CYS A 843 -16.16 -22.20 -34.10
N ALA A 844 -16.06 -22.40 -35.43
CA ALA A 844 -15.20 -21.59 -36.29
C ALA A 844 -15.54 -20.09 -36.31
N VAL A 845 -16.84 -19.74 -36.23
CA VAL A 845 -17.30 -18.34 -36.18
C VAL A 845 -16.62 -17.56 -35.06
N CYS A 846 -16.41 -18.20 -33.90
CA CYS A 846 -15.76 -17.58 -32.75
C CYS A 846 -14.26 -17.90 -32.68
N HIS A 847 -13.82 -19.09 -33.08
CA HIS A 847 -12.45 -19.56 -32.81
C HIS A 847 -11.52 -19.67 -34.02
N ASP A 848 -12.02 -19.59 -35.26
CA ASP A 848 -11.15 -19.77 -36.43
C ASP A 848 -10.36 -18.50 -36.76
N ALA A 849 -9.02 -18.58 -36.73
CA ALA A 849 -8.15 -17.45 -37.02
C ALA A 849 -8.17 -16.98 -38.49
N ARG A 850 -8.92 -17.63 -39.40
CA ARG A 850 -8.94 -17.33 -40.84
C ARG A 850 -9.94 -16.26 -41.27
N GLU A 851 -11.02 -15.99 -40.53
CA GLU A 851 -12.15 -15.18 -41.03
C GLU A 851 -12.66 -14.09 -40.09
N GLY A 852 -12.72 -12.84 -40.57
CA GLY A 852 -13.60 -11.78 -40.06
C GLY A 852 -13.16 -11.00 -38.80
N PRO A 853 -13.71 -9.79 -38.57
CA PRO A 853 -13.53 -9.04 -37.33
C PRO A 853 -14.16 -9.78 -36.14
N PRO A 854 -13.72 -9.53 -34.89
CA PRO A 854 -14.39 -10.09 -33.71
C PRO A 854 -15.85 -9.61 -33.66
N LEU A 855 -16.79 -10.55 -33.82
CA LEU A 855 -18.23 -10.23 -33.82
C LEU A 855 -18.84 -10.32 -32.42
N PHE A 856 -18.28 -11.16 -31.54
CA PHE A 856 -18.80 -11.45 -30.19
C PHE A 856 -17.65 -11.55 -29.18
N GLY A 857 -17.23 -10.42 -28.61
CA GLY A 857 -16.23 -10.39 -27.54
C GLY A 857 -14.79 -10.70 -27.97
N ALA A 858 -14.02 -11.31 -27.08
CA ALA A 858 -12.61 -11.62 -27.29
C ALA A 858 -12.48 -12.88 -28.16
N ARG A 859 -11.51 -12.89 -29.07
CA ARG A 859 -11.26 -14.00 -29.98
C ARG A 859 -9.94 -14.71 -29.65
N PRO A 860 -9.87 -15.50 -28.55
CA PRO A 860 -8.63 -16.17 -28.17
C PRO A 860 -8.22 -17.19 -29.23
N SER A 861 -6.94 -17.14 -29.62
CA SER A 861 -6.35 -18.15 -30.48
C SER A 861 -6.29 -19.50 -29.75
N LEU A 862 -7.00 -20.51 -30.27
CA LEU A 862 -6.98 -21.85 -29.68
C LEU A 862 -5.59 -22.51 -29.74
N ALA A 863 -4.74 -22.11 -30.70
CA ALA A 863 -3.36 -22.60 -30.79
C ALA A 863 -2.52 -22.22 -29.56
N LEU A 864 -2.88 -21.13 -28.87
CA LEU A 864 -2.18 -20.61 -27.70
C LEU A 864 -2.87 -20.99 -26.39
N ASN A 865 -4.10 -21.54 -26.45
CA ASN A 865 -4.86 -21.90 -25.26
C ASN A 865 -4.16 -23.00 -24.47
N THR A 866 -3.84 -22.74 -23.20
CA THR A 866 -3.07 -23.65 -22.36
C THR A 866 -3.77 -25.01 -22.18
N ASN A 867 -5.10 -25.05 -22.15
CA ASN A 867 -5.86 -26.29 -21.92
C ASN A 867 -5.68 -27.31 -23.07
N LEU A 868 -5.52 -26.86 -24.31
CA LEU A 868 -5.28 -27.76 -25.45
C LEU A 868 -3.88 -28.38 -25.43
N HIS A 869 -2.94 -27.78 -24.70
CA HIS A 869 -1.57 -28.27 -24.54
C HIS A 869 -1.35 -29.09 -23.25
N SER A 870 -2.37 -29.17 -22.40
CA SER A 870 -2.34 -29.95 -21.15
C SER A 870 -2.20 -31.44 -21.41
N ASP A 871 -1.65 -32.16 -20.44
CA ASP A 871 -1.60 -33.63 -20.44
C ASP A 871 -2.99 -34.22 -20.12
N HIS A 872 -3.93 -33.43 -19.58
CA HIS A 872 -5.30 -33.84 -19.25
C HIS A 872 -6.34 -33.17 -20.15
N PRO A 873 -7.39 -33.90 -20.63
CA PRO A 873 -8.45 -33.34 -21.47
C PRO A 873 -9.58 -32.66 -20.67
N ASP A 874 -9.57 -32.78 -19.34
CA ASP A 874 -10.65 -32.42 -18.42
C ASP A 874 -11.23 -31.04 -18.71
N ASN A 875 -10.41 -29.99 -18.68
CA ASN A 875 -10.88 -28.61 -18.86
C ASN A 875 -11.50 -28.38 -20.25
N VAL A 876 -10.94 -28.99 -21.30
CA VAL A 876 -11.48 -28.87 -22.66
C VAL A 876 -12.84 -29.55 -22.76
N ILE A 877 -13.00 -30.75 -22.17
CA ILE A 877 -14.29 -31.44 -22.13
C ILE A 877 -15.30 -30.61 -21.33
N GLN A 878 -14.93 -30.11 -20.15
CA GLN A 878 -15.80 -29.30 -19.30
C GLN A 878 -16.32 -28.06 -20.06
N VAL A 879 -15.42 -27.29 -20.69
CA VAL A 879 -15.80 -26.10 -21.47
C VAL A 879 -16.68 -26.46 -22.68
N LEU A 880 -16.38 -27.53 -23.40
CA LEU A 880 -17.23 -27.96 -24.53
C LEU A 880 -18.60 -28.44 -24.07
N MET A 881 -18.70 -29.09 -22.92
CA MET A 881 -19.99 -29.58 -22.40
C MET A 881 -20.84 -28.44 -21.83
N HIS A 882 -20.25 -27.60 -21.00
CA HIS A 882 -20.96 -26.67 -20.14
C HIS A 882 -20.88 -25.21 -20.59
N GLY A 883 -19.93 -24.86 -21.46
CA GLY A 883 -19.79 -23.49 -21.94
C GLY A 883 -19.06 -22.58 -20.94
N ILE A 884 -19.13 -21.28 -21.22
CA ILE A 884 -18.66 -20.18 -20.36
C ILE A 884 -19.77 -19.12 -20.39
N ASP A 885 -20.69 -19.25 -19.44
CA ASP A 885 -21.95 -18.49 -19.46
C ASP A 885 -21.80 -17.06 -18.94
N ASP A 886 -20.95 -16.87 -17.93
CA ASP A 886 -20.68 -15.58 -17.29
C ASP A 886 -19.17 -15.28 -17.22
N PRO A 887 -18.56 -14.81 -18.33
CA PRO A 887 -17.14 -14.48 -18.35
C PRO A 887 -16.86 -13.22 -17.51
N THR A 888 -15.71 -13.19 -16.84
CA THR A 888 -15.30 -12.16 -15.87
C THR A 888 -15.23 -10.72 -16.40
N GLY A 889 -15.22 -10.50 -17.72
CA GLY A 889 -15.00 -9.19 -18.34
C GLY A 889 -16.07 -8.81 -19.37
N GLN A 890 -16.58 -7.58 -19.29
CA GLN A 890 -17.52 -6.97 -20.25
C GLN A 890 -16.84 -6.75 -21.61
N GLY A 891 -16.67 -7.84 -22.37
CA GLY A 891 -15.93 -7.84 -23.63
C GLY A 891 -15.38 -9.20 -24.03
N LEU A 892 -15.48 -10.23 -23.19
CA LEU A 892 -14.99 -11.58 -23.52
C LEU A 892 -15.98 -12.38 -24.37
N GLY A 893 -17.28 -12.11 -24.24
CA GLY A 893 -18.32 -12.84 -24.98
C GLY A 893 -18.65 -14.19 -24.35
N TYR A 894 -19.88 -14.64 -24.56
CA TYR A 894 -20.41 -15.92 -24.06
C TYR A 894 -19.96 -17.08 -24.95
N MET A 895 -19.65 -18.24 -24.35
CA MET A 895 -19.38 -19.48 -25.08
C MET A 895 -20.46 -20.54 -24.74
N PRO A 896 -21.24 -21.04 -25.73
CA PRO A 896 -22.25 -22.04 -25.45
C PRO A 896 -21.67 -23.39 -25.05
N GLY A 897 -22.37 -24.08 -24.15
CA GLY A 897 -22.17 -25.51 -23.90
C GLY A 897 -22.85 -26.38 -24.97
N PHE A 898 -22.20 -27.47 -25.34
CA PHE A 898 -22.65 -28.41 -26.38
C PHE A 898 -23.14 -29.75 -25.83
N LYS A 899 -23.23 -29.91 -24.50
CA LYS A 899 -23.70 -31.14 -23.85
C LYS A 899 -25.01 -31.66 -24.48
N ASP A 900 -26.00 -30.81 -24.69
CA ASP A 900 -27.29 -31.27 -25.21
C ASP A 900 -27.37 -31.32 -26.75
N SER A 901 -26.36 -30.78 -27.44
CA SER A 901 -26.33 -30.67 -28.91
C SER A 901 -25.47 -31.74 -29.58
N LEU A 902 -24.44 -32.25 -28.89
CA LEU A 902 -23.49 -33.23 -29.43
C LEU A 902 -23.44 -34.47 -28.53
N ASN A 903 -23.48 -35.65 -29.15
CA ASN A 903 -23.28 -36.92 -28.44
C ASN A 903 -21.79 -37.18 -28.14
N ASP A 904 -21.49 -38.23 -27.37
CA ASP A 904 -20.12 -38.53 -26.92
C ASP A 904 -19.14 -38.81 -28.07
N ALA A 905 -19.59 -39.50 -29.11
CA ALA A 905 -18.76 -39.77 -30.28
C ALA A 905 -18.41 -38.47 -31.03
N GLN A 906 -19.37 -37.55 -31.18
CA GLN A 906 -19.14 -36.25 -31.80
C GLN A 906 -18.21 -35.37 -30.98
N ILE A 907 -18.38 -35.35 -29.65
CA ILE A 907 -17.46 -34.63 -28.75
C ILE A 907 -16.04 -35.21 -28.84
N ARG A 908 -15.91 -36.55 -28.87
CA ARG A 908 -14.60 -37.21 -29.04
C ARG A 908 -13.93 -36.78 -30.35
N GLU A 909 -14.64 -36.86 -31.47
CA GLU A 909 -14.13 -36.49 -32.79
C GLU A 909 -13.71 -35.01 -32.83
N LEU A 910 -14.51 -34.11 -32.23
CA LEU A 910 -14.20 -32.69 -32.13
C LEU A 910 -12.93 -32.44 -31.31
N ILE A 911 -12.78 -33.09 -30.14
CA ILE A 911 -11.62 -32.94 -29.27
C ILE A 911 -10.34 -33.47 -29.93
N GLU A 912 -10.40 -34.65 -30.55
CA GLU A 912 -9.27 -35.24 -31.28
C GLU A 912 -8.81 -34.31 -32.42
N TYR A 913 -9.77 -33.73 -33.16
CA TYR A 913 -9.50 -32.73 -34.20
C TYR A 913 -8.86 -31.46 -33.62
N MET A 914 -9.45 -30.88 -32.56
CA MET A 914 -8.94 -29.66 -31.94
C MET A 914 -7.51 -29.85 -31.43
N ARG A 915 -7.19 -30.97 -30.76
CA ARG A 915 -5.83 -31.25 -30.30
C ARG A 915 -4.86 -31.45 -31.46
N ALA A 916 -5.26 -32.19 -32.50
CA ALA A 916 -4.43 -32.37 -33.69
C ALA A 916 -4.14 -31.04 -34.42
N ARG A 917 -5.12 -30.13 -34.48
CA ARG A 917 -5.00 -28.85 -35.21
C ARG A 917 -4.24 -27.81 -34.40
N PHE A 918 -4.58 -27.64 -33.13
CA PHE A 918 -4.13 -26.51 -32.31
C PHE A 918 -2.98 -26.85 -31.36
N ALA A 919 -2.72 -28.14 -31.11
CA ALA A 919 -1.57 -28.61 -30.36
C ALA A 919 -0.87 -29.80 -31.06
N PRO A 920 -0.45 -29.66 -32.34
CA PRO A 920 0.09 -30.78 -33.14
C PRO A 920 1.37 -31.42 -32.56
N GLY A 921 2.09 -30.72 -31.68
CA GLY A 921 3.26 -31.25 -30.98
C GLY A 921 2.93 -32.14 -29.77
N LYS A 922 1.64 -32.27 -29.41
CA LYS A 922 1.18 -33.08 -28.27
C LYS A 922 0.56 -34.40 -28.76
N PRO A 923 0.78 -35.51 -28.04
CA PRO A 923 0.10 -36.77 -28.35
C PRO A 923 -1.40 -36.64 -28.09
N GLN A 924 -2.21 -37.40 -28.82
CA GLN A 924 -3.65 -37.53 -28.52
C GLN A 924 -3.86 -38.06 -27.10
N TRP A 925 -4.91 -37.56 -26.45
CA TRP A 925 -5.30 -38.02 -25.12
C TRP A 925 -5.77 -39.47 -25.15
N GLN A 926 -5.53 -40.21 -24.06
CA GLN A 926 -5.95 -41.60 -23.89
C GLN A 926 -7.18 -41.66 -22.99
N GLY A 927 -8.04 -42.67 -23.17
CA GLY A 927 -9.22 -42.89 -22.31
C GLY A 927 -10.32 -41.81 -22.44
N LEU A 928 -10.44 -41.21 -23.63
CA LEU A 928 -11.31 -40.05 -23.84
C LEU A 928 -12.80 -40.39 -23.69
N ASP A 929 -13.24 -41.57 -24.16
CA ASP A 929 -14.63 -42.02 -24.06
C ASP A 929 -15.15 -42.09 -22.61
N ASP A 930 -14.36 -42.73 -21.72
CA ASP A 930 -14.69 -42.84 -20.29
C ASP A 930 -14.76 -41.46 -19.64
N LYS A 931 -13.84 -40.56 -20.04
CA LYS A 931 -13.76 -39.21 -19.48
C LYS A 931 -14.92 -38.33 -19.92
N ILE A 932 -15.27 -38.36 -21.21
CA ILE A 932 -16.43 -37.67 -21.77
C ILE A 932 -17.70 -38.16 -21.08
N SER A 933 -17.89 -39.48 -20.96
CA SER A 933 -19.06 -40.08 -20.31
C SER A 933 -19.19 -39.67 -18.85
N SER A 934 -18.06 -39.62 -18.12
CA SER A 934 -18.00 -39.20 -16.72
C SER A 934 -18.33 -37.72 -16.56
N ILE A 935 -17.67 -36.82 -17.30
CA ILE A 935 -17.90 -35.38 -17.22
C ILE A 935 -19.31 -35.01 -17.65
N ARG A 936 -19.90 -35.70 -18.64
CA ARG A 936 -21.28 -35.45 -19.06
C ARG A 936 -22.28 -35.62 -17.90
N GLN A 937 -22.01 -36.53 -16.97
CA GLN A 937 -22.87 -36.74 -15.80
C GLN A 937 -22.67 -35.70 -14.71
N MET A 938 -21.58 -34.92 -14.77
CA MET A 938 -21.29 -33.84 -13.83
C MET A 938 -22.20 -32.63 -14.10
N HIS A 939 -22.35 -31.82 -13.06
CA HIS A 939 -22.95 -30.50 -13.17
C HIS A 939 -21.90 -29.52 -13.72
N GLY A 940 -22.38 -28.56 -14.54
CA GLY A 940 -21.55 -27.46 -15.03
C GLY A 940 -21.20 -26.50 -13.90
N HIS A 941 -20.26 -25.60 -14.17
CA HIS A 941 -19.62 -24.76 -13.17
C HIS A 941 -19.97 -23.29 -13.29
#